data_AF-A0A2I2G7F6-F1
#
_entry.id   AF-A0A2I2G7F6-F1
#
_cell.length_a   1.000
_cell.length_b   1.000
_cell.length_c   1.000
_cell.angle_alpha   90.00
_cell.angle_beta   90.00
_cell.angle_gamma   90.00
#
_symmetry.space_group_name_H-M   'P 1'
#
loop_
_entity.id
_entity.type
_entity.pdbx_description
1 polymer ?
#
loop_
_entity_poly.entity_id
_entity_poly.type
_entity_poly.pdbx_seq_one_letter_code
_entity_poly.pdbx_strand_id
1 'polypeptide(L)'
;MPESIFPKVNGNSLPTTQWAQVSTGKTIELKKTPVPQPGPDEVLVKIEYSGVCHTDLHSWKGDWPVTPKDLCVGGHEGAGLVAALGSRVHNLRIGDAVGIQWLNNTCGTCEYCSVGNQPLCPSLQLSGCTVDGTFQQYCICKADNAVRIPPNIPLETAAPILCAGITVYKAILEANVQPGQTIAIVGGGGGLGSLACQYAKACRYKVLALSSGSSKRNMCLNDLGADVYVDYKSSNVVDEVKSTTNGGPHAAVIVSSVEEPFHQALQYIRPGGTVVAVGLPPGKMSTDIFAMVTQKVNIKGSYVGNRLETEEALNILARARFEVQSRVVDFSELPRVFDMMEKGSMHGRAVLKVGDHLSKYPGRFKSLKGSAGPDDVYQSQDSSPTSFVSPTLQRAIKKAGRDFRSDTVTVPTGPVMQAIVNASTFGDNIYDEGGDSSVNALQEKIVQLTGKEAALFVPSGTMGNQICLRTHLHQPPHTILLDYRAHVQCWETGAIPVLSQATVTGVEPKNGVHLTLDDVKDRIVQEDNFHFPPTRIVSLENTLSGSILPLKDAREISNYVRSVPVPANRTPIAMHLDGARLFDGITAEGIDIKDYLACFDTASLCLSKGIGAPMGSVIVGPKEFIQRAIWFRKMFGGATRQMGMMAAAAEAALDHNLPQLPRVHALARRVAEFFRGIGYELLLPVSTNMIVLDLKKMSIDGEVVAGYCRRHGLAVFPNGRLVFHHQTSEDGVSRLQEALFELIDRH
;
A
#
# COMPACT_ATOMS: atom_id res chain seq x y z
N MET A 1 -0.43 -52.56 9.46
CA MET A 1 -1.06 -51.27 9.79
C MET A 1 -1.07 -50.45 8.52
N PRO A 2 -2.19 -49.87 8.07
CA PRO A 2 -2.20 -49.11 6.82
C PRO A 2 -1.50 -47.77 7.03
N GLU A 3 -0.60 -47.42 6.11
CA GLU A 3 0.08 -46.13 6.04
C GLU A 3 -0.94 -44.98 5.92
N SER A 4 -0.76 -43.95 6.74
CA SER A 4 -1.69 -42.82 6.85
C SER A 4 -1.74 -42.00 5.56
N ILE A 5 -2.90 -41.99 4.93
CA ILE A 5 -3.24 -41.12 3.80
C ILE A 5 -3.49 -39.71 4.36
N PHE A 6 -2.47 -38.85 4.38
CA PHE A 6 -2.67 -37.41 4.58
C PHE A 6 -1.90 -36.60 3.52
N PRO A 7 -2.49 -35.53 2.97
CA PRO A 7 -1.90 -34.74 1.89
C PRO A 7 -0.65 -33.98 2.35
N LYS A 8 0.39 -33.98 1.51
CA LYS A 8 1.67 -33.31 1.74
C LYS A 8 1.54 -31.79 1.52
N VAL A 9 2.11 -30.98 2.42
CA VAL A 9 2.30 -29.53 2.21
C VAL A 9 3.64 -29.34 1.52
N ASN A 10 3.65 -28.78 0.30
CA ASN A 10 4.89 -28.49 -0.45
C ASN A 10 5.87 -29.69 -0.56
N GLY A 11 5.37 -30.92 -0.63
CA GLY A 11 6.20 -32.12 -0.70
C GLY A 11 6.87 -32.57 0.61
N ASN A 12 6.76 -31.81 1.70
CA ASN A 12 7.30 -32.18 3.02
C ASN A 12 6.20 -32.73 3.95
N SER A 13 6.55 -33.74 4.75
CA SER A 13 5.70 -34.27 5.82
C SER A 13 5.56 -33.25 6.95
N LEU A 14 4.37 -33.14 7.57
CA LEU A 14 4.19 -32.36 8.80
C LEU A 14 5.16 -32.85 9.89
N PRO A 15 5.76 -31.95 10.68
CA PRO A 15 6.61 -32.36 11.80
C PRO A 15 5.78 -33.10 12.85
N THR A 16 6.40 -34.05 13.55
CA THR A 16 5.76 -34.79 14.65
C THR A 16 5.78 -34.00 15.97
N THR A 17 6.69 -33.05 16.10
CA THR A 17 6.85 -32.19 17.29
C THR A 17 6.97 -30.73 16.89
N GLN A 18 6.49 -29.84 17.76
CA GLN A 18 6.53 -28.39 17.62
C GLN A 18 6.96 -27.71 18.92
N TRP A 19 7.33 -26.43 18.86
CA TRP A 19 7.51 -25.59 20.05
C TRP A 19 6.19 -24.94 20.47
N ALA A 20 5.93 -24.92 21.77
CA ALA A 20 4.77 -24.28 22.38
C ALA A 20 5.15 -23.66 23.73
N GLN A 21 4.49 -22.55 24.07
CA GLN A 21 4.56 -21.94 25.40
C GLN A 21 3.44 -22.53 26.25
N VAL A 22 3.79 -23.47 27.12
CA VAL A 22 2.81 -24.24 27.89
C VAL A 22 2.74 -23.74 29.33
N SER A 23 1.53 -23.51 29.82
CA SER A 23 1.32 -23.17 31.23
C SER A 23 1.48 -24.40 32.12
N THR A 24 2.21 -24.28 33.22
CA THR A 24 2.28 -25.28 34.29
C THR A 24 1.62 -24.77 35.58
N GLY A 25 0.65 -23.85 35.44
CA GLY A 25 -0.08 -23.21 36.54
C GLY A 25 0.68 -22.04 37.18
N LYS A 26 1.97 -22.19 37.50
CA LYS A 26 2.79 -21.11 38.10
C LYS A 26 3.75 -20.44 37.12
N THR A 27 4.12 -21.11 36.04
CA THR A 27 5.06 -20.60 35.04
C THR A 27 4.54 -20.89 33.62
N ILE A 28 5.15 -20.22 32.66
CA ILE A 28 4.97 -20.46 31.23
C ILE A 28 6.32 -20.90 30.68
N GLU A 29 6.36 -22.07 30.07
CA GLU A 29 7.60 -22.70 29.64
C GLU A 29 7.56 -23.01 28.15
N LEU A 30 8.60 -22.57 27.44
CA LEU A 30 8.83 -22.95 26.05
C LEU A 30 9.33 -24.39 25.99
N LYS A 31 8.48 -25.30 25.50
CA LYS A 31 8.81 -26.72 25.40
C LYS A 31 8.38 -27.32 24.07
N LYS A 32 8.94 -28.50 23.74
CA LYS A 32 8.46 -29.28 22.60
C LYS A 32 7.20 -30.05 22.98
N THR A 33 6.19 -29.97 22.14
CA THR A 33 4.92 -30.71 22.25
C THR A 33 4.63 -31.45 20.95
N PRO A 34 3.76 -32.48 20.95
CA PRO A 34 3.30 -33.11 19.71
C PRO A 34 2.56 -32.10 18.80
N VAL A 35 2.69 -32.25 17.48
CA VAL A 35 1.81 -31.57 16.54
C VAL A 35 0.46 -32.28 16.53
N PRO A 36 -0.65 -31.59 16.81
CA PRO A 36 -1.96 -32.23 16.86
C PRO A 36 -2.45 -32.55 15.44
N GLN A 37 -3.28 -33.58 15.32
CA GLN A 37 -3.92 -33.97 14.05
C GLN A 37 -5.32 -33.37 13.99
N PRO A 38 -5.70 -32.66 12.90
CA PRO A 38 -7.03 -32.10 12.78
C PRO A 38 -8.09 -33.21 12.67
N GLY A 39 -9.18 -33.08 13.42
CA GLY A 39 -10.39 -33.86 13.24
C GLY A 39 -11.10 -33.58 11.90
N PRO A 40 -12.20 -34.30 11.59
CA PRO A 40 -12.83 -34.24 10.27
C PRO A 40 -13.29 -32.85 9.81
N ASP A 41 -13.75 -31.98 10.71
CA ASP A 41 -14.22 -30.60 10.43
C ASP A 41 -13.27 -29.52 10.96
N GLU A 42 -12.03 -29.90 11.25
CA GLU A 42 -11.00 -29.02 11.79
C GLU A 42 -9.94 -28.67 10.75
N VAL A 43 -9.23 -27.57 11.01
CA VAL A 43 -8.07 -27.14 10.24
C VAL A 43 -6.88 -27.04 11.17
N LEU A 44 -5.72 -27.52 10.70
CA LEU A 44 -4.43 -27.29 11.34
C LEU A 44 -3.78 -26.08 10.68
N VAL A 45 -3.47 -25.06 11.46
CA VAL A 45 -2.86 -23.81 10.99
C VAL A 45 -1.44 -23.73 11.51
N LYS A 46 -0.47 -23.51 10.61
CA LYS A 46 0.90 -23.13 10.97
C LYS A 46 0.89 -21.65 11.35
N ILE A 47 1.04 -21.36 12.64
CA ILE A 47 1.00 -20.00 13.18
C ILE A 47 2.32 -19.29 12.86
N GLU A 48 2.21 -18.16 12.15
CA GLU A 48 3.36 -17.31 11.84
C GLU A 48 3.50 -16.20 12.87
N TYR A 49 2.36 -15.63 13.30
CA TYR A 49 2.30 -14.58 14.30
C TYR A 49 1.14 -14.82 15.27
N SER A 50 1.31 -14.40 16.53
CA SER A 50 0.22 -14.37 17.51
C SER A 50 0.21 -13.06 18.27
N GLY A 51 -0.92 -12.37 18.29
CA GLY A 51 -1.11 -11.23 19.19
C GLY A 51 -1.12 -11.66 20.65
N VAL A 52 -0.87 -10.70 21.55
CA VAL A 52 -0.88 -10.90 23.00
C VAL A 52 -1.73 -9.83 23.65
N CYS A 53 -2.72 -10.23 24.47
CA CYS A 53 -3.52 -9.29 25.23
C CYS A 53 -3.85 -9.78 26.66
N HIS A 54 -4.51 -8.92 27.46
CA HIS A 54 -4.76 -9.18 28.88
C HIS A 54 -5.65 -10.41 29.11
N THR A 55 -6.47 -10.81 28.14
CA THR A 55 -7.23 -12.06 28.18
C THR A 55 -6.32 -13.27 28.36
N ASP A 56 -5.15 -13.28 27.73
CA ASP A 56 -4.19 -14.39 27.88
C ASP A 56 -3.61 -14.43 29.30
N LEU A 57 -3.36 -13.25 29.90
CA LEU A 57 -2.88 -13.12 31.28
C LEU A 57 -3.93 -13.61 32.29
N HIS A 58 -5.19 -13.17 32.14
CA HIS A 58 -6.29 -13.60 33.01
C HIS A 58 -6.61 -15.09 32.85
N SER A 59 -6.57 -15.61 31.63
CA SER A 59 -6.73 -17.05 31.37
C SER A 59 -5.62 -17.87 32.02
N TRP A 60 -4.38 -17.38 31.96
CA TRP A 60 -3.26 -18.05 32.64
C TRP A 60 -3.40 -18.03 34.16
N LYS A 61 -3.83 -16.91 34.74
CA LYS A 61 -4.01 -16.75 36.20
C LYS A 61 -5.25 -17.45 36.77
N GLY A 62 -6.24 -17.74 35.91
CA GLY A 62 -7.54 -18.25 36.35
C GLY A 62 -8.39 -17.21 37.06
N ASP A 63 -8.25 -15.92 36.69
CA ASP A 63 -8.97 -14.80 37.33
C ASP A 63 -10.47 -14.76 36.97
N TRP A 64 -10.88 -15.52 35.94
CA TRP A 64 -12.24 -15.53 35.40
C TRP A 64 -13.02 -16.78 35.81
N PRO A 65 -14.37 -16.72 35.84
CA PRO A 65 -15.21 -17.86 36.20
C PRO A 65 -15.16 -19.03 35.20
N VAL A 66 -14.46 -18.89 34.07
CA VAL A 66 -14.21 -19.97 33.11
C VAL A 66 -12.91 -20.66 33.49
N THR A 67 -12.99 -21.97 33.80
CA THR A 67 -11.82 -22.76 34.16
C THR A 67 -10.95 -23.07 32.93
N PRO A 68 -9.68 -22.65 32.90
CA PRO A 68 -8.76 -23.01 31.84
C PRO A 68 -8.48 -24.51 31.83
N LYS A 69 -8.16 -25.06 30.67
CA LYS A 69 -7.69 -26.44 30.49
C LYS A 69 -6.38 -26.66 31.25
N ASP A 70 -6.21 -27.85 31.82
CA ASP A 70 -4.91 -28.25 32.39
C ASP A 70 -3.80 -28.27 31.34
N LEU A 71 -2.65 -27.68 31.69
CA LEU A 71 -1.49 -27.53 30.80
C LEU A 71 -1.81 -26.84 29.46
N CYS A 72 -2.73 -25.87 29.47
CA CYS A 72 -3.13 -25.13 28.29
C CYS A 72 -1.95 -24.37 27.63
N VAL A 73 -1.89 -24.44 26.31
CA VAL A 73 -1.13 -23.47 25.50
C VAL A 73 -1.97 -22.20 25.38
N GLY A 74 -1.47 -21.04 25.78
CA GLY A 74 -2.22 -19.78 25.71
C GLY A 74 -2.37 -19.22 24.27
N GLY A 75 -2.96 -18.02 24.16
CA GLY A 75 -3.00 -17.24 22.91
C GLY A 75 -4.28 -17.44 22.11
N HIS A 76 -4.86 -16.36 21.60
CA HIS A 76 -6.10 -16.39 20.82
C HIS A 76 -6.14 -15.36 19.67
N GLU A 77 -4.97 -14.96 19.19
CA GLU A 77 -4.79 -13.92 18.18
C GLU A 77 -3.84 -14.41 17.07
N GLY A 78 -3.97 -15.67 16.66
CA GLY A 78 -3.01 -16.33 15.79
C GLY A 78 -3.30 -16.12 14.31
N ALA A 79 -2.33 -15.61 13.56
CA ALA A 79 -2.38 -15.48 12.10
C ALA A 79 -1.35 -16.40 11.45
N GLY A 80 -1.77 -17.19 10.47
CA GLY A 80 -0.95 -18.24 9.91
C GLY A 80 -1.45 -18.79 8.58
N LEU A 81 -0.86 -19.90 8.16
CA LEU A 81 -1.19 -20.58 6.92
C LEU A 81 -1.80 -21.96 7.20
N VAL A 82 -2.83 -22.34 6.45
CA VAL A 82 -3.42 -23.68 6.55
C VAL A 82 -2.35 -24.74 6.22
N ALA A 83 -2.08 -25.63 7.16
CA ALA A 83 -1.10 -26.71 7.06
C ALA A 83 -1.76 -28.07 6.82
N ALA A 84 -2.94 -28.34 7.37
CA ALA A 84 -3.72 -29.54 7.04
C ALA A 84 -5.21 -29.31 7.24
N LEU A 85 -6.00 -30.17 6.60
CA LEU A 85 -7.46 -30.08 6.57
C LEU A 85 -8.06 -31.41 7.00
N GLY A 86 -9.10 -31.35 7.82
CA GLY A 86 -9.99 -32.46 8.08
C GLY A 86 -10.73 -32.91 6.81
N SER A 87 -11.13 -34.18 6.78
CA SER A 87 -11.79 -34.81 5.63
C SER A 87 -13.11 -34.16 5.17
N ARG A 88 -13.78 -33.37 6.02
CA ARG A 88 -15.04 -32.67 5.74
C ARG A 88 -14.86 -31.16 5.50
N VAL A 89 -13.62 -30.67 5.44
CA VAL A 89 -13.34 -29.25 5.17
C VAL A 89 -13.22 -29.04 3.66
N HIS A 90 -14.14 -28.23 3.11
CA HIS A 90 -14.19 -27.97 1.66
C HIS A 90 -14.06 -26.49 1.30
N ASN A 91 -14.14 -25.61 2.29
CA ASN A 91 -14.19 -24.15 2.14
C ASN A 91 -12.83 -23.45 2.36
N LEU A 92 -11.75 -24.22 2.58
CA LEU A 92 -10.37 -23.76 2.77
C LEU A 92 -9.40 -24.68 2.02
N ARG A 93 -8.21 -24.17 1.71
CA ARG A 93 -7.14 -24.90 1.03
C ARG A 93 -5.83 -24.79 1.81
N ILE A 94 -4.96 -25.79 1.66
CA ILE A 94 -3.59 -25.73 2.18
C ILE A 94 -2.89 -24.49 1.60
N GLY A 95 -2.22 -23.72 2.47
CA GLY A 95 -1.56 -22.47 2.13
C GLY A 95 -2.43 -21.22 2.24
N ASP A 96 -3.75 -21.34 2.46
CA ASP A 96 -4.61 -20.17 2.69
C ASP A 96 -4.18 -19.44 3.97
N ALA A 97 -4.18 -18.11 3.92
CA ALA A 97 -3.94 -17.26 5.08
C ALA A 97 -5.20 -17.18 5.95
N VAL A 98 -5.09 -17.69 7.18
CA VAL A 98 -6.21 -17.75 8.13
C VAL A 98 -5.82 -17.28 9.53
N GLY A 99 -6.81 -16.83 10.28
CA GLY A 99 -6.73 -16.41 11.66
C GLY A 99 -7.48 -17.35 12.60
N ILE A 100 -6.88 -17.62 13.76
CA ILE A 100 -7.51 -18.27 14.91
C ILE A 100 -7.75 -17.20 15.96
N GLN A 101 -9.03 -16.97 16.25
CA GLN A 101 -9.52 -15.99 17.22
C GLN A 101 -9.87 -16.66 18.56
N TRP A 102 -10.44 -15.88 19.49
CA TRP A 102 -10.97 -16.36 20.77
C TRP A 102 -11.97 -17.52 20.60
N LEU A 103 -12.92 -17.39 19.68
CA LEU A 103 -13.85 -18.47 19.34
C LEU A 103 -13.13 -19.53 18.52
N ASN A 104 -12.84 -20.68 19.12
CA ASN A 104 -12.20 -21.80 18.44
C ASN A 104 -13.24 -22.73 17.79
N ASN A 105 -14.21 -23.19 18.58
CA ASN A 105 -15.20 -24.18 18.17
C ASN A 105 -16.59 -23.83 18.71
N THR A 106 -17.62 -24.03 17.89
CA THR A 106 -19.04 -23.89 18.25
C THR A 106 -19.84 -25.06 17.68
N CYS A 107 -21.01 -25.36 18.25
CA CYS A 107 -21.81 -26.52 17.82
C CYS A 107 -22.36 -26.38 16.39
N GLY A 108 -22.56 -25.14 15.91
CA GLY A 108 -23.08 -24.85 14.57
C GLY A 108 -24.59 -25.05 14.40
N THR A 109 -25.30 -25.52 15.43
CA THR A 109 -26.72 -25.94 15.32
C THR A 109 -27.64 -25.32 16.37
N CYS A 110 -27.12 -24.71 17.44
CA CYS A 110 -27.97 -24.04 18.44
C CYS A 110 -28.57 -22.75 17.88
N GLU A 111 -29.56 -22.19 18.58
CA GLU A 111 -30.25 -20.95 18.18
C GLU A 111 -29.27 -19.80 17.91
N TYR A 112 -28.24 -19.65 18.75
CA TYR A 112 -27.25 -18.58 18.62
C TYR A 112 -26.35 -18.79 17.40
N CYS A 113 -25.91 -20.02 17.14
CA CYS A 113 -25.10 -20.32 15.96
C CYS A 113 -25.88 -20.07 14.66
N SER A 114 -27.16 -20.44 14.64
CA SER A 114 -28.04 -20.32 13.48
C SER A 114 -28.31 -18.87 13.05
N VAL A 115 -28.17 -17.90 13.97
CA VAL A 115 -28.39 -16.46 13.69
C VAL A 115 -27.09 -15.63 13.69
N GLY A 116 -25.92 -16.27 13.71
CA GLY A 116 -24.64 -15.56 13.69
C GLY A 116 -24.18 -14.97 15.03
N ASN A 117 -24.77 -15.41 16.15
CA ASN A 117 -24.36 -15.05 17.51
C ASN A 117 -23.54 -16.17 18.16
N GLN A 118 -22.61 -16.76 17.42
CA GLN A 118 -21.72 -17.84 17.89
C GLN A 118 -21.03 -17.58 19.25
N PRO A 119 -20.67 -16.34 19.66
CA PRO A 119 -20.09 -16.09 20.98
C PRO A 119 -20.98 -16.50 22.17
N LEU A 120 -22.28 -16.72 21.94
CA LEU A 120 -23.24 -17.17 22.97
C LEU A 120 -23.52 -18.68 22.90
N CYS A 121 -22.77 -19.43 22.08
CA CYS A 121 -22.96 -20.88 21.95
C CYS A 121 -22.72 -21.59 23.30
N PRO A 122 -23.66 -22.43 23.79
CA PRO A 122 -23.47 -23.17 25.04
C PRO A 122 -22.33 -24.20 24.99
N SER A 123 -21.91 -24.60 23.79
CA SER A 123 -20.80 -25.54 23.56
C SER A 123 -19.54 -24.82 23.04
N LEU A 124 -19.41 -23.53 23.33
CA LEU A 124 -18.28 -22.72 22.89
C LEU A 124 -16.97 -23.23 23.49
N GLN A 125 -15.97 -23.44 22.64
CA GLN A 125 -14.58 -23.67 23.04
C GLN A 125 -13.71 -22.47 22.67
N LEU A 126 -12.78 -22.15 23.56
CA LEU A 126 -12.07 -20.88 23.59
C LEU A 126 -10.56 -21.13 23.44
N SER A 127 -9.98 -20.58 22.37
CA SER A 127 -8.54 -20.68 22.09
C SER A 127 -7.74 -20.10 23.25
N GLY A 128 -6.74 -20.83 23.74
CA GLY A 128 -5.88 -20.35 24.83
C GLY A 128 -6.53 -20.37 26.21
N CYS A 129 -7.71 -20.97 26.33
CA CYS A 129 -8.44 -21.10 27.58
C CYS A 129 -8.98 -22.53 27.75
N THR A 130 -10.10 -22.89 27.11
CA THR A 130 -10.69 -24.25 27.23
C THR A 130 -10.11 -25.24 26.23
N VAL A 131 -9.44 -24.75 25.19
CA VAL A 131 -8.61 -25.54 24.25
C VAL A 131 -7.27 -24.84 24.03
N ASP A 132 -6.28 -25.59 23.52
CA ASP A 132 -4.96 -25.04 23.24
C ASP A 132 -5.04 -23.92 22.20
N GLY A 133 -4.30 -22.85 22.47
CA GLY A 133 -4.31 -21.61 21.73
C GLY A 133 -3.14 -21.44 20.76
N THR A 134 -2.85 -20.20 20.44
CA THR A 134 -1.98 -19.80 19.32
C THR A 134 -0.53 -19.53 19.71
N PHE A 135 -0.16 -19.67 20.99
CA PHE A 135 1.24 -19.66 21.43
C PHE A 135 1.93 -21.01 21.20
N GLN A 136 1.83 -21.51 19.96
CA GLN A 136 2.46 -22.73 19.44
C GLN A 136 2.58 -22.66 17.91
N GLN A 137 3.47 -23.44 17.32
CA GLN A 137 3.74 -23.36 15.87
C GLN A 137 2.60 -23.92 15.00
N TYR A 138 1.82 -24.87 15.51
CA TYR A 138 0.70 -25.52 14.83
C TYR A 138 -0.49 -25.61 15.77
N CYS A 139 -1.58 -24.93 15.41
CA CYS A 139 -2.79 -24.83 16.23
C CYS A 139 -4.00 -25.32 15.45
N ILE A 140 -4.92 -25.99 16.14
CA ILE A 140 -6.19 -26.45 15.58
C ILE A 140 -7.28 -25.40 15.83
N CYS A 141 -8.17 -25.23 14.86
CA CYS A 141 -9.50 -24.67 15.10
C CYS A 141 -10.55 -25.34 14.22
N LYS A 142 -11.83 -25.12 14.54
CA LYS A 142 -12.93 -25.54 13.66
C LYS A 142 -12.88 -24.71 12.37
N ALA A 143 -12.97 -25.38 11.22
CA ALA A 143 -12.81 -24.72 9.92
C ALA A 143 -13.82 -23.57 9.70
N ASP A 144 -15.05 -23.71 10.21
CA ASP A 144 -16.10 -22.69 10.12
C ASP A 144 -15.83 -21.42 10.93
N ASN A 145 -14.92 -21.50 11.91
CA ASN A 145 -14.51 -20.38 12.76
C ASN A 145 -13.14 -19.79 12.35
N ALA A 146 -12.42 -20.43 11.43
CA ALA A 146 -11.16 -19.92 10.89
C ALA A 146 -11.40 -18.65 10.06
N VAL A 147 -10.85 -17.52 10.49
CA VAL A 147 -11.03 -16.21 9.85
C VAL A 147 -10.18 -16.14 8.59
N ARG A 148 -10.74 -15.82 7.43
CA ARG A 148 -9.93 -15.64 6.22
C ARG A 148 -9.24 -14.28 6.24
N ILE A 149 -7.92 -14.28 6.04
CA ILE A 149 -7.13 -13.04 6.03
C ILE A 149 -6.92 -12.60 4.57
N PRO A 150 -7.35 -11.38 4.18
CA PRO A 150 -7.10 -10.86 2.85
C PRO A 150 -5.60 -10.81 2.50
N PRO A 151 -5.19 -11.16 1.26
CA PRO A 151 -3.78 -11.33 0.89
C PRO A 151 -2.95 -10.03 0.94
N ASN A 152 -3.62 -8.88 0.98
CA ASN A 152 -3.00 -7.56 1.09
C ASN A 152 -2.80 -7.09 2.54
N ILE A 153 -3.20 -7.88 3.54
CA ILE A 153 -2.98 -7.59 4.96
C ILE A 153 -1.83 -8.48 5.47
N PRO A 154 -0.71 -7.90 5.94
CA PRO A 154 0.35 -8.68 6.57
C PRO A 154 -0.18 -9.46 7.80
N LEU A 155 0.26 -10.70 7.98
CA LEU A 155 -0.23 -11.57 9.06
C LEU A 155 0.03 -10.99 10.45
N GLU A 156 1.18 -10.33 10.64
CA GLU A 156 1.53 -9.63 11.88
C GLU A 156 0.59 -8.45 12.18
N THR A 157 0.02 -7.83 11.14
CA THR A 157 -0.97 -6.76 11.27
C THR A 157 -2.38 -7.32 11.51
N ALA A 158 -2.69 -8.48 10.92
CA ALA A 158 -3.97 -9.15 11.11
C ALA A 158 -4.13 -9.71 12.53
N ALA A 159 -3.05 -10.21 13.15
CA ALA A 159 -3.09 -10.85 14.47
C ALA A 159 -3.83 -10.03 15.54
N PRO A 160 -3.48 -8.74 15.81
CA PRO A 160 -4.23 -7.92 16.77
C PRO A 160 -5.70 -7.64 16.41
N ILE A 161 -6.06 -7.76 15.13
CA ILE A 161 -7.44 -7.57 14.67
C ILE A 161 -8.32 -8.76 15.05
N LEU A 162 -7.75 -9.97 15.16
CA LEU A 162 -8.46 -11.21 15.51
C LEU A 162 -9.01 -11.23 16.95
N CYS A 163 -8.64 -10.27 17.79
CA CYS A 163 -9.28 -10.03 19.08
C CYS A 163 -9.69 -8.58 19.24
N ALA A 164 -8.73 -7.66 19.35
CA ALA A 164 -9.06 -6.30 19.70
C ALA A 164 -9.77 -5.55 18.58
N GLY A 165 -9.35 -5.75 17.33
CA GLY A 165 -9.99 -5.11 16.18
C GLY A 165 -11.44 -5.54 16.03
N ILE A 166 -11.72 -6.85 16.03
CA ILE A 166 -13.09 -7.36 15.98
C ILE A 166 -13.91 -6.93 17.20
N THR A 167 -13.34 -6.98 18.41
CA THR A 167 -14.04 -6.56 19.64
C THR A 167 -14.55 -5.12 19.53
N VAL A 168 -13.69 -4.18 19.14
CA VAL A 168 -14.11 -2.77 19.03
C VAL A 168 -15.00 -2.51 17.82
N TYR A 169 -14.80 -3.25 16.72
CA TYR A 169 -15.70 -3.16 15.57
C TYR A 169 -17.12 -3.64 15.93
N LYS A 170 -17.24 -4.78 16.63
CA LYS A 170 -18.53 -5.27 17.14
C LYS A 170 -19.17 -4.27 18.11
N ALA A 171 -18.39 -3.66 18.99
CA ALA A 171 -18.88 -2.62 19.90
C ALA A 171 -19.43 -1.39 19.16
N ILE A 172 -18.80 -1.01 18.05
CA ILE A 172 -19.28 0.07 17.18
C ILE A 172 -20.59 -0.32 16.50
N LEU A 173 -20.76 -1.57 16.06
CA LEU A 173 -22.02 -2.05 15.53
C LEU A 173 -23.14 -2.03 16.59
N GLU A 174 -22.84 -2.46 17.82
CA GLU A 174 -23.79 -2.44 18.93
C GLU A 174 -24.25 -1.03 19.31
N ALA A 175 -23.36 -0.04 19.10
CA ALA A 175 -23.64 1.37 19.34
C ALA A 175 -24.79 1.91 18.47
N ASN A 176 -25.06 1.28 17.31
CA ASN A 176 -26.14 1.62 16.38
C ASN A 176 -26.15 3.11 15.97
N VAL A 177 -24.97 3.64 15.67
CA VAL A 177 -24.75 5.05 15.30
C VAL A 177 -24.80 5.23 13.78
N GLN A 178 -25.35 6.34 13.31
CA GLN A 178 -25.44 6.70 11.90
C GLN A 178 -24.26 7.59 11.45
N PRO A 179 -23.82 7.54 10.18
CA PRO A 179 -22.78 8.43 9.67
C PRO A 179 -23.03 9.91 10.01
N GLY A 180 -22.00 10.63 10.44
CA GLY A 180 -22.07 12.02 10.88
C GLY A 180 -22.47 12.23 12.34
N GLN A 181 -23.02 11.21 13.02
CA GLN A 181 -23.29 11.25 14.45
C GLN A 181 -22.00 11.04 15.28
N THR A 182 -22.02 11.57 16.50
CA THR A 182 -20.90 11.48 17.44
C THR A 182 -20.90 10.18 18.23
N ILE A 183 -19.76 9.46 18.21
CA ILE A 183 -19.46 8.32 19.06
C ILE A 183 -18.28 8.68 19.98
N ALA A 184 -18.45 8.49 21.29
CA ALA A 184 -17.41 8.67 22.28
C ALA A 184 -16.66 7.35 22.51
N ILE A 185 -15.34 7.37 22.38
CA ILE A 185 -14.46 6.24 22.65
C ILE A 185 -13.77 6.49 23.99
N VAL A 186 -14.25 5.82 25.03
CA VAL A 186 -13.75 5.97 26.40
C VAL A 186 -12.54 5.06 26.60
N GLY A 187 -11.37 5.66 26.78
CA GLY A 187 -10.08 4.97 26.70
C GLY A 187 -9.43 5.06 25.32
N GLY A 188 -9.78 6.07 24.51
CA GLY A 188 -9.36 6.22 23.11
C GLY A 188 -7.84 6.19 22.85
N GLY A 189 -7.03 6.60 23.83
CA GLY A 189 -5.57 6.56 23.74
C GLY A 189 -4.92 5.26 24.23
N GLY A 190 -5.71 4.20 24.49
CA GLY A 190 -5.23 2.86 24.86
C GLY A 190 -5.22 1.91 23.67
N GLY A 191 -4.75 0.68 23.87
CA GLY A 191 -4.65 -0.31 22.79
C GLY A 191 -5.96 -0.57 22.07
N LEU A 192 -7.07 -0.82 22.78
CA LEU A 192 -8.39 -1.05 22.16
C LEU A 192 -8.95 0.27 21.61
N GLY A 193 -8.85 1.33 22.39
CA GLY A 193 -9.37 2.65 22.03
C GLY A 193 -8.79 3.18 20.72
N SER A 194 -7.50 2.95 20.46
CA SER A 194 -6.85 3.42 19.25
C SER A 194 -7.41 2.75 17.99
N LEU A 195 -7.74 1.46 18.05
CA LEU A 195 -8.45 0.76 16.97
C LEU A 195 -9.90 1.25 16.88
N ALA A 196 -10.58 1.45 18.01
CA ALA A 196 -11.97 1.91 18.03
C ALA A 196 -12.13 3.29 17.38
N CYS A 197 -11.22 4.23 17.66
CA CYS A 197 -11.19 5.54 17.02
C CYS A 197 -11.07 5.41 15.49
N GLN A 198 -10.12 4.59 15.02
CA GLN A 198 -9.86 4.41 13.59
C GLN A 198 -11.02 3.70 12.87
N TYR A 199 -11.61 2.66 13.46
CA TYR A 199 -12.80 2.00 12.91
C TYR A 199 -14.00 2.95 12.87
N ALA A 200 -14.25 3.69 13.95
CA ALA A 200 -15.35 4.66 14.00
C ALA A 200 -15.19 5.75 12.94
N LYS A 201 -13.95 6.22 12.72
CA LYS A 201 -13.64 7.20 11.67
C LYS A 201 -13.82 6.61 10.27
N ALA A 202 -13.39 5.37 10.05
CA ALA A 202 -13.60 4.65 8.79
C ALA A 202 -15.09 4.46 8.47
N CYS A 203 -15.93 4.30 9.50
CA CYS A 203 -17.39 4.26 9.39
C CYS A 203 -18.05 5.65 9.26
N ARG A 204 -17.26 6.74 9.12
CA ARG A 204 -17.72 8.12 8.96
C ARG A 204 -18.51 8.68 10.15
N TYR A 205 -18.21 8.23 11.36
CA TYR A 205 -18.71 8.85 12.58
C TYR A 205 -17.82 10.04 12.99
N LYS A 206 -18.39 10.95 13.78
CA LYS A 206 -17.61 11.95 14.52
C LYS A 206 -17.06 11.29 15.78
N VAL A 207 -15.76 11.30 15.98
CA VAL A 207 -15.10 10.55 17.05
C VAL A 207 -14.70 11.49 18.17
N LEU A 208 -15.24 11.28 19.37
CA LEU A 208 -14.76 11.93 20.60
C LEU A 208 -13.92 10.92 21.38
N ALA A 209 -12.62 11.17 21.53
CA ALA A 209 -11.74 10.31 22.31
C ALA A 209 -11.62 10.82 23.76
N LEU A 210 -11.91 9.97 24.75
CA LEU A 210 -11.57 10.24 26.15
C LEU A 210 -10.30 9.47 26.52
N SER A 211 -9.27 10.18 26.97
CA SER A 211 -8.06 9.57 27.52
C SER A 211 -7.41 10.51 28.53
N SER A 212 -6.15 10.29 28.92
CA SER A 212 -5.43 11.22 29.80
C SER A 212 -4.01 11.50 29.32
N GLY A 213 -3.60 12.77 29.44
CA GLY A 213 -2.23 13.21 29.14
C GLY A 213 -2.04 13.76 27.73
N SER A 214 -1.13 14.72 27.60
CA SER A 214 -0.85 15.46 26.36
C SER A 214 -0.38 14.58 25.20
N SER A 215 0.45 13.56 25.48
CA SER A 215 0.90 12.59 24.48
C SER A 215 -0.27 11.83 23.85
N LYS A 216 -1.21 11.33 24.67
CA LYS A 216 -2.41 10.63 24.19
C LYS A 216 -3.39 11.57 23.48
N ARG A 217 -3.49 12.84 23.90
CA ARG A 217 -4.24 13.87 23.18
C ARG A 217 -3.76 14.01 21.74
N ASN A 218 -2.46 14.22 21.56
CA ASN A 218 -1.87 14.39 20.23
C ASN A 218 -2.07 13.14 19.38
N MET A 219 -1.84 11.96 19.93
CA MET A 219 -2.07 10.70 19.22
C MET A 219 -3.53 10.53 18.79
N CYS A 220 -4.50 10.77 19.68
CA CYS A 220 -5.92 10.66 19.35
C CYS A 220 -6.33 11.61 18.22
N LEU A 221 -5.94 12.89 18.31
CA LEU A 221 -6.36 13.92 17.35
C LEU A 221 -5.63 13.80 16.00
N ASN A 222 -4.32 13.56 16.03
CA ASN A 222 -3.47 13.66 14.83
C ASN A 222 -3.31 12.30 14.13
N ASP A 223 -3.24 11.21 14.88
CA ASP A 223 -2.87 9.89 14.32
C ASP A 223 -4.08 8.95 14.21
N LEU A 224 -5.01 9.01 15.17
CA LEU A 224 -6.15 8.09 15.26
C LEU A 224 -7.45 8.62 14.65
N GLY A 225 -7.46 9.87 14.20
CA GLY A 225 -8.59 10.50 13.54
C GLY A 225 -9.74 10.93 14.47
N ALA A 226 -9.47 11.16 15.75
CA ALA A 226 -10.46 11.73 16.67
C ALA A 226 -10.75 13.20 16.29
N ASP A 227 -12.03 13.57 16.26
CA ASP A 227 -12.48 14.93 15.99
C ASP A 227 -12.41 15.82 17.25
N VAL A 228 -12.60 15.20 18.42
CA VAL A 228 -12.57 15.86 19.73
C VAL A 228 -11.81 15.00 20.71
N TYR A 229 -11.08 15.62 21.64
CA TYR A 229 -10.42 14.96 22.75
C TYR A 229 -10.81 15.59 24.08
N VAL A 230 -11.18 14.75 25.05
CA VAL A 230 -11.46 15.14 26.44
C VAL A 230 -10.48 14.41 27.36
N ASP A 231 -9.85 15.15 28.27
CA ASP A 231 -8.97 14.56 29.29
C ASP A 231 -9.80 14.13 30.50
N TYR A 232 -9.83 12.83 30.82
CA TYR A 232 -10.66 12.37 31.93
C TYR A 232 -10.14 12.78 33.33
N LYS A 233 -8.94 13.38 33.41
CA LYS A 233 -8.42 14.01 34.65
C LYS A 233 -8.91 15.46 34.82
N SER A 234 -9.65 16.00 33.85
CA SER A 234 -10.35 17.28 33.97
C SER A 234 -11.33 17.23 35.15
N SER A 235 -11.46 18.32 35.90
CA SER A 235 -12.36 18.38 37.05
C SER A 235 -13.85 18.30 36.68
N ASN A 236 -14.20 18.39 35.39
CA ASN A 236 -15.59 18.35 34.94
C ASN A 236 -15.78 17.62 33.59
N VAL A 237 -15.40 16.34 33.54
CA VAL A 237 -15.54 15.47 32.35
C VAL A 237 -16.95 15.43 31.78
N VAL A 238 -17.97 15.34 32.63
CA VAL A 238 -19.36 15.17 32.19
C VAL A 238 -19.83 16.40 31.41
N ASP A 239 -19.57 17.60 31.93
CA ASP A 239 -19.98 18.84 31.26
C ASP A 239 -19.12 19.14 30.03
N GLU A 240 -17.83 18.81 30.06
CA GLU A 240 -16.93 18.94 28.91
C GLU A 240 -17.39 18.05 27.74
N VAL A 241 -17.78 16.79 28.01
CA VAL A 241 -18.36 15.91 26.98
C VAL A 241 -19.68 16.45 26.46
N LYS A 242 -20.60 16.92 27.33
CA LYS A 242 -21.88 17.46 26.90
C LYS A 242 -21.72 18.71 26.03
N SER A 243 -20.88 19.64 26.42
CA SER A 243 -20.67 20.90 25.72
C SER A 243 -20.05 20.67 24.33
N THR A 244 -19.01 19.84 24.23
CA THR A 244 -18.33 19.54 22.96
C THR A 244 -19.18 18.72 21.98
N THR A 245 -20.22 18.04 22.46
CA THR A 245 -21.11 17.21 21.62
C THR A 245 -22.51 17.80 21.42
N ASN A 246 -22.77 19.00 21.95
CA ASN A 246 -24.08 19.65 21.94
C ASN A 246 -25.18 18.76 22.57
N GLY A 247 -24.98 18.42 23.85
CA GLY A 247 -25.95 17.71 24.69
C GLY A 247 -25.67 16.22 24.90
N GLY A 248 -24.50 15.72 24.51
CA GLY A 248 -24.07 14.33 24.70
C GLY A 248 -23.81 13.58 23.39
N PRO A 249 -22.89 12.61 23.36
CA PRO A 249 -22.67 11.76 22.20
C PRO A 249 -23.87 10.84 21.95
N HIS A 250 -24.01 10.34 20.72
CA HIS A 250 -25.08 9.41 20.34
C HIS A 250 -24.79 8.00 20.87
N ALA A 251 -23.51 7.66 21.00
CA ALA A 251 -23.10 6.48 21.74
C ALA A 251 -21.77 6.69 22.47
N ALA A 252 -21.54 5.90 23.51
CA ALA A 252 -20.27 5.81 24.23
C ALA A 252 -19.80 4.35 24.26
N VAL A 253 -18.66 4.05 23.64
CA VAL A 253 -18.01 2.74 23.67
C VAL A 253 -16.94 2.76 24.75
N ILE A 254 -17.09 1.91 25.76
CA ILE A 254 -16.25 1.91 26.96
C ILE A 254 -15.31 0.71 26.95
N VAL A 255 -14.03 0.97 26.68
CA VAL A 255 -12.94 -0.03 26.70
C VAL A 255 -12.05 0.08 27.94
N SER A 256 -12.52 0.83 28.95
CA SER A 256 -11.82 1.04 30.21
C SER A 256 -11.73 -0.23 31.07
N SER A 257 -10.61 -0.41 31.76
CA SER A 257 -10.38 -1.47 32.74
C SER A 257 -10.68 -1.05 34.18
N VAL A 258 -11.34 0.10 34.38
CA VAL A 258 -11.82 0.58 35.69
C VAL A 258 -13.30 0.94 35.62
N GLU A 259 -13.99 0.89 36.76
CA GLU A 259 -15.45 1.03 36.89
C GLU A 259 -15.98 2.44 36.62
N GLU A 260 -15.28 3.48 37.11
CA GLU A 260 -15.75 4.88 37.09
C GLU A 260 -16.27 5.39 35.72
N PRO A 261 -15.58 5.15 34.58
CA PRO A 261 -16.04 5.64 33.29
C PRO A 261 -17.37 5.04 32.81
N PHE A 262 -17.79 3.88 33.35
CA PHE A 262 -19.10 3.30 33.07
C PHE A 262 -20.23 4.13 33.69
N HIS A 263 -20.03 4.62 34.92
CA HIS A 263 -20.99 5.50 35.59
C HIS A 263 -21.00 6.90 34.96
N GLN A 264 -19.84 7.43 34.58
CA GLN A 264 -19.74 8.75 33.93
C GLN A 264 -20.44 8.77 32.56
N ALA A 265 -20.34 7.70 31.79
CA ALA A 265 -20.99 7.60 30.48
C ALA A 265 -22.51 7.80 30.54
N LEU A 266 -23.15 7.29 31.59
CA LEU A 266 -24.59 7.45 31.81
C LEU A 266 -24.98 8.90 32.16
N GLN A 267 -24.04 9.71 32.64
CA GLN A 267 -24.30 11.10 33.01
C GLN A 267 -24.19 12.07 31.83
N TYR A 268 -23.38 11.74 30.82
CA TYR A 268 -23.17 12.59 29.64
C TYR A 268 -23.83 12.10 28.35
N ILE A 269 -24.34 10.87 28.30
CA ILE A 269 -25.01 10.36 27.11
C ILE A 269 -26.28 11.18 26.82
N ARG A 270 -26.57 11.42 25.53
CA ARG A 270 -27.76 12.17 25.14
C ARG A 270 -29.05 11.34 25.27
N PRO A 271 -30.24 11.96 25.33
CA PRO A 271 -31.50 11.23 25.22
C PRO A 271 -31.56 10.37 23.94
N GLY A 272 -31.97 9.10 24.09
CA GLY A 272 -31.98 8.09 23.04
C GLY A 272 -30.61 7.45 22.73
N GLY A 273 -29.54 7.89 23.39
CA GLY A 273 -28.19 7.41 23.14
C GLY A 273 -27.90 6.02 23.74
N THR A 274 -26.76 5.44 23.33
CA THR A 274 -26.37 4.08 23.71
C THR A 274 -25.01 4.05 24.42
N VAL A 275 -24.96 3.47 25.61
CA VAL A 275 -23.72 3.12 26.31
C VAL A 275 -23.38 1.66 26.03
N VAL A 276 -22.21 1.41 25.44
CA VAL A 276 -21.73 0.08 25.07
C VAL A 276 -20.56 -0.30 25.98
N ALA A 277 -20.80 -1.28 26.85
CA ALA A 277 -19.82 -1.86 27.76
C ALA A 277 -18.98 -2.94 27.05
N VAL A 278 -17.66 -2.73 26.98
CA VAL A 278 -16.70 -3.67 26.37
C VAL A 278 -15.66 -4.13 27.38
N GLY A 279 -15.08 -3.20 28.14
CA GLY A 279 -14.13 -3.53 29.21
C GLY A 279 -14.76 -4.39 30.30
N LEU A 280 -13.95 -5.23 30.94
CA LEU A 280 -14.38 -6.15 32.00
C LEU A 280 -13.69 -5.83 33.35
N PRO A 281 -13.87 -4.61 33.92
CA PRO A 281 -13.37 -4.34 35.26
C PRO A 281 -14.13 -5.15 36.33
N PRO A 282 -13.50 -5.44 37.48
CA PRO A 282 -14.27 -5.84 38.66
C PRO A 282 -15.18 -4.67 39.08
N GLY A 283 -16.47 -4.93 39.28
CA GLY A 283 -17.42 -3.88 39.66
C GLY A 283 -18.84 -4.10 39.14
N LYS A 284 -19.69 -3.08 39.27
CA LYS A 284 -21.06 -3.05 38.73
C LYS A 284 -21.37 -1.71 38.09
N MET A 285 -22.24 -1.70 37.08
CA MET A 285 -22.76 -0.45 36.51
C MET A 285 -24.16 -0.18 37.07
N SER A 286 -24.39 1.00 37.64
CA SER A 286 -25.68 1.41 38.20
C SER A 286 -26.22 2.62 37.46
N THR A 287 -27.54 2.69 37.28
CA THR A 287 -28.21 3.79 36.57
C THR A 287 -29.49 4.21 37.31
N ASP A 288 -29.85 5.49 37.19
CA ASP A 288 -31.14 5.99 37.68
C ASP A 288 -32.27 5.55 36.73
N ILE A 289 -33.22 4.79 37.26
CA ILE A 289 -34.29 4.18 36.44
C ILE A 289 -35.18 5.26 35.82
N PHE A 290 -35.48 6.32 36.56
CA PHE A 290 -36.35 7.38 36.08
C PHE A 290 -35.71 8.12 34.89
N ALA A 291 -34.45 8.53 34.99
CA ALA A 291 -33.69 9.15 33.91
C ALA A 291 -33.51 8.20 32.72
N MET A 292 -33.17 6.92 32.97
CA MET A 292 -33.01 5.92 31.91
C MET A 292 -34.30 5.77 31.08
N VAL A 293 -35.45 5.66 31.74
CA VAL A 293 -36.75 5.50 31.07
C VAL A 293 -37.17 6.79 30.36
N THR A 294 -37.12 7.94 31.04
CA THR A 294 -37.59 9.23 30.48
C THR A 294 -36.71 9.74 29.33
N GLN A 295 -35.41 9.45 29.37
CA GLN A 295 -34.47 9.82 28.32
C GLN A 295 -34.25 8.70 27.29
N LYS A 296 -34.87 7.53 27.46
CA LYS A 296 -34.71 6.36 26.58
C LYS A 296 -33.23 5.96 26.37
N VAL A 297 -32.45 5.97 27.44
CA VAL A 297 -31.03 5.58 27.40
C VAL A 297 -30.92 4.07 27.23
N ASN A 298 -30.04 3.64 26.31
CA ASN A 298 -29.76 2.24 26.07
C ASN A 298 -28.44 1.83 26.73
N ILE A 299 -28.44 0.68 27.39
CA ILE A 299 -27.24 0.05 27.95
C ILE A 299 -27.08 -1.30 27.27
N LYS A 300 -25.91 -1.53 26.66
CA LYS A 300 -25.61 -2.78 25.97
C LYS A 300 -24.26 -3.33 26.39
N GLY A 301 -24.18 -4.64 26.59
CA GLY A 301 -22.92 -5.35 26.60
C GLY A 301 -22.51 -5.69 25.17
N SER A 302 -21.23 -5.52 24.85
CA SER A 302 -20.65 -6.00 23.61
C SER A 302 -19.47 -6.91 23.94
N TYR A 303 -19.54 -8.15 23.46
CA TYR A 303 -18.52 -9.16 23.70
C TYR A 303 -17.52 -9.18 22.53
N VAL A 304 -17.30 -10.35 21.93
CA VAL A 304 -16.48 -10.51 20.72
C VAL A 304 -17.39 -10.72 19.50
N GLY A 305 -16.86 -10.51 18.30
CA GLY A 305 -17.58 -10.75 17.06
C GLY A 305 -17.44 -12.19 16.55
N ASN A 306 -18.22 -12.52 15.51
CA ASN A 306 -18.12 -13.79 14.81
C ASN A 306 -17.07 -13.73 13.68
N ARG A 307 -16.86 -14.87 12.97
CA ARG A 307 -15.92 -14.96 11.84
C ARG A 307 -16.20 -13.92 10.75
N LEU A 308 -17.45 -13.76 10.32
CA LEU A 308 -17.82 -12.87 9.22
C LEU A 308 -17.60 -11.40 9.59
N GLU A 309 -17.97 -11.01 10.81
CA GLU A 309 -17.71 -9.66 11.32
C GLU A 309 -16.20 -9.38 11.41
N THR A 310 -15.38 -10.40 11.71
CA THR A 310 -13.91 -10.27 11.71
C THR A 310 -13.35 -10.09 10.29
N GLU A 311 -13.84 -10.85 9.32
CA GLU A 311 -13.50 -10.67 7.90
C GLU A 311 -13.90 -9.27 7.41
N GLU A 312 -15.06 -8.76 7.85
CA GLU A 312 -15.48 -7.39 7.55
C GLU A 312 -14.55 -6.33 8.19
N ALA A 313 -14.17 -6.51 9.46
CA ALA A 313 -13.22 -5.64 10.15
C ALA A 313 -11.87 -5.59 9.41
N LEU A 314 -11.34 -6.75 8.99
CA LEU A 314 -10.13 -6.84 8.16
C LEU A 314 -10.31 -6.13 6.81
N ASN A 315 -11.46 -6.26 6.16
CA ASN A 315 -11.75 -5.55 4.90
C ASN A 315 -11.88 -4.04 5.07
N ILE A 316 -12.37 -3.55 6.21
CA ILE A 316 -12.35 -2.12 6.54
C ILE A 316 -10.91 -1.65 6.72
N LEU A 317 -10.09 -2.39 7.46
CA LEU A 317 -8.66 -2.11 7.60
C LEU A 317 -7.97 -2.06 6.22
N ALA A 318 -8.22 -3.02 5.34
CA ALA A 318 -7.64 -3.06 3.99
C ALA A 318 -8.00 -1.83 3.14
N ARG A 319 -9.23 -1.32 3.27
CA ARG A 319 -9.74 -0.15 2.51
C ARG A 319 -9.28 1.17 3.12
N ALA A 320 -9.45 1.34 4.43
CA ALA A 320 -9.14 2.56 5.15
C ALA A 320 -7.63 2.71 5.42
N ARG A 321 -6.88 1.60 5.42
CA ARG A 321 -5.41 1.54 5.59
C ARG A 321 -4.90 2.25 6.83
N PHE A 322 -5.68 2.22 7.90
CA PHE A 322 -5.31 2.81 9.18
C PHE A 322 -4.28 1.91 9.91
N GLU A 323 -3.52 2.46 10.85
CA GLU A 323 -2.37 1.78 11.43
C GLU A 323 -2.75 0.94 12.67
N VAL A 324 -2.27 -0.30 12.69
CA VAL A 324 -2.39 -1.19 13.86
C VAL A 324 -1.11 -1.06 14.69
N GLN A 325 -1.15 -0.20 15.71
CA GLN A 325 -0.02 0.03 16.62
C GLN A 325 0.34 -1.26 17.37
N SER A 326 1.43 -1.90 16.95
CA SER A 326 1.93 -3.15 17.53
C SER A 326 3.44 -3.29 17.35
N ARG A 327 4.07 -4.06 18.22
CA ARG A 327 5.49 -4.41 18.17
C ARG A 327 5.64 -5.91 18.02
N VAL A 328 6.31 -6.33 16.96
CA VAL A 328 6.68 -7.73 16.78
C VAL A 328 7.86 -8.07 17.70
N VAL A 329 7.72 -9.12 18.51
CA VAL A 329 8.74 -9.64 19.42
C VAL A 329 8.98 -11.12 19.18
N ASP A 330 10.10 -11.66 19.65
CA ASP A 330 10.41 -13.08 19.50
C ASP A 330 9.44 -13.95 20.34
N PHE A 331 9.13 -15.16 19.87
CA PHE A 331 8.25 -16.10 20.56
C PHE A 331 8.71 -16.44 21.98
N SER A 332 10.03 -16.44 22.24
CA SER A 332 10.60 -16.69 23.56
C SER A 332 10.36 -15.54 24.56
N GLU A 333 9.98 -14.34 24.09
CA GLU A 333 9.78 -13.17 24.96
C GLU A 333 8.41 -13.14 25.65
N LEU A 334 7.51 -14.09 25.39
CA LEU A 334 6.17 -14.11 25.99
C LEU A 334 6.17 -13.93 27.53
N PRO A 335 7.03 -14.61 28.33
CA PRO A 335 7.06 -14.39 29.78
C PRO A 335 7.40 -12.94 30.17
N ARG A 336 8.29 -12.29 29.41
CA ARG A 336 8.64 -10.87 29.63
C ARG A 336 7.48 -9.97 29.26
N VAL A 337 6.76 -10.27 28.18
CA VAL A 337 5.56 -9.53 27.78
C VAL A 337 4.50 -9.60 28.89
N PHE A 338 4.26 -10.78 29.46
CA PHE A 338 3.32 -10.94 30.57
C PHE A 338 3.74 -10.18 31.84
N ASP A 339 5.03 -10.23 32.20
CA ASP A 339 5.56 -9.45 33.33
C ASP A 339 5.37 -7.94 33.12
N MET A 340 5.63 -7.44 31.90
CA MET A 340 5.42 -6.03 31.57
C MET A 340 3.95 -5.62 31.64
N MET A 341 3.03 -6.51 31.22
CA MET A 341 1.58 -6.30 31.30
C MET A 341 1.10 -6.24 32.74
N GLU A 342 1.51 -7.19 33.58
CA GLU A 342 1.14 -7.23 35.00
C GLU A 342 1.61 -5.97 35.74
N LYS A 343 2.81 -5.48 35.41
CA LYS A 343 3.37 -4.25 35.99
C LYS A 343 2.81 -2.96 35.38
N GLY A 344 1.92 -3.05 34.38
CA GLY A 344 1.37 -1.88 33.67
C GLY A 344 2.40 -1.06 32.89
N SER A 345 3.56 -1.66 32.57
CA SER A 345 4.68 -0.99 31.89
C SER A 345 4.72 -1.24 30.37
N MET A 346 3.74 -1.99 29.86
CA MET A 346 3.64 -2.34 28.45
C MET A 346 3.15 -1.14 27.63
N HIS A 347 3.95 -0.73 26.64
CA HIS A 347 3.61 0.35 25.72
C HIS A 347 3.16 -0.24 24.38
N GLY A 348 1.94 0.07 23.96
CA GLY A 348 1.36 -0.45 22.71
C GLY A 348 0.85 -1.89 22.83
N ARG A 349 0.96 -2.67 21.76
CA ARG A 349 0.57 -4.10 21.69
C ARG A 349 1.77 -4.95 21.30
N ALA A 350 1.83 -6.18 21.79
CA ALA A 350 2.85 -7.16 21.38
C ALA A 350 2.27 -8.17 20.40
N VAL A 351 3.08 -8.56 19.40
CA VAL A 351 2.80 -9.65 18.48
C VAL A 351 4.01 -10.59 18.51
N LEU A 352 3.82 -11.83 18.92
CA LEU A 352 4.86 -12.85 18.89
C LEU A 352 5.09 -13.31 17.45
N LYS A 353 6.34 -13.45 17.03
CA LYS A 353 6.74 -14.13 15.80
C LYS A 353 7.00 -15.60 16.08
N VAL A 354 6.14 -16.51 15.62
CA VAL A 354 6.08 -17.93 16.04
C VAL A 354 6.72 -18.90 15.04
N GLY A 355 6.71 -18.59 13.73
CA GLY A 355 7.16 -19.48 12.63
C GLY A 355 8.62 -19.99 12.74
N ASP A 356 9.15 -20.66 11.71
CA ASP A 356 10.41 -21.44 11.75
C ASP A 356 11.71 -20.67 12.10
N HIS A 357 11.60 -19.38 12.40
CA HIS A 357 12.69 -18.46 12.73
C HIS A 357 13.14 -18.50 14.20
N LEU A 358 12.98 -19.63 14.91
CA LEU A 358 13.64 -19.87 16.20
C LEU A 358 15.16 -20.03 16.00
N SER A 359 15.84 -18.98 15.53
CA SER A 359 17.27 -18.98 15.27
C SER A 359 18.03 -18.46 16.49
N LYS A 360 18.88 -19.35 17.04
CA LYS A 360 19.92 -19.16 18.07
C LYS A 360 19.39 -18.94 19.49
N TYR A 361 19.35 -19.99 20.31
CA TYR A 361 19.77 -20.03 21.73
C TYR A 361 19.33 -21.37 22.39
N PRO A 362 20.14 -22.44 22.37
CA PRO A 362 20.07 -23.45 23.41
C PRO A 362 21.03 -23.03 24.53
N GLY A 363 20.50 -22.43 25.59
CA GLY A 363 21.21 -22.31 26.87
C GLY A 363 21.45 -20.90 27.38
N ARG A 364 20.46 -20.35 28.08
CA ARG A 364 20.63 -19.56 29.32
C ARG A 364 19.26 -19.12 29.83
N PHE A 365 18.56 -20.03 30.50
CA PHE A 365 17.56 -19.65 31.49
C PHE A 365 18.13 -19.98 32.87
N LYS A 366 18.82 -19.01 33.48
CA LYS A 366 19.01 -18.99 34.93
C LYS A 366 17.95 -18.05 35.49
N SER A 367 17.18 -18.54 36.45
CA SER A 367 16.33 -17.71 37.30
C SER A 367 17.17 -16.55 37.87
N LEU A 368 16.80 -15.32 37.56
CA LEU A 368 17.41 -14.16 38.21
C LEU A 368 16.42 -13.63 39.23
N LYS A 369 16.67 -14.00 40.50
CA LYS A 369 16.26 -13.23 41.66
C LYS A 369 16.92 -11.85 41.57
N GLY A 370 16.17 -10.82 41.95
CA GLY A 370 16.48 -9.43 41.68
C GLY A 370 17.75 -8.88 42.31
N SER A 371 18.22 -7.79 41.71
CA SER A 371 18.61 -6.57 42.40
C SER A 371 18.64 -5.45 41.35
N ALA A 372 17.90 -4.38 41.63
CA ALA A 372 17.95 -3.14 40.87
C ALA A 372 19.27 -2.41 41.17
N GLY A 373 19.79 -1.73 40.16
CA GLY A 373 20.81 -0.68 40.29
C GLY A 373 20.41 0.49 39.38
N PRO A 374 20.42 1.74 39.87
CA PRO A 374 20.03 2.90 39.10
C PRO A 374 21.21 3.41 38.26
N ASP A 375 20.90 4.36 37.38
CA ASP A 375 21.84 5.18 36.60
C ASP A 375 22.31 4.54 35.29
N ASP A 376 21.53 4.79 34.22
CA ASP A 376 22.15 5.26 32.99
C ASP A 376 21.32 6.40 32.41
N VAL A 377 21.99 7.54 32.42
CA VAL A 377 21.52 8.89 32.14
C VAL A 377 21.11 9.03 30.68
N TYR A 378 19.93 9.58 30.44
CA TYR A 378 19.54 10.13 29.14
C TYR A 378 20.53 11.23 28.74
N GLN A 379 21.47 10.89 27.85
CA GLN A 379 22.14 11.90 27.04
C GLN A 379 21.25 12.21 25.84
N SER A 380 20.68 13.41 25.88
CA SER A 380 20.09 14.10 24.75
C SER A 380 21.08 14.13 23.58
N GLN A 381 20.74 13.48 22.46
CA GLN A 381 21.43 13.72 21.21
C GLN A 381 20.71 14.79 20.40
N ASP A 382 21.56 15.70 19.95
CA ASP A 382 21.33 16.92 19.22
C ASP A 382 20.50 16.75 17.95
N SER A 383 19.73 17.80 17.68
CA SER A 383 18.95 18.00 16.47
C SER A 383 19.83 18.16 15.23
N SER A 384 19.76 17.19 14.33
CA SER A 384 19.89 17.40 12.88
C SER A 384 18.90 16.47 12.15
N PRO A 385 18.28 16.89 11.03
CA PRO A 385 17.11 16.24 10.47
C PRO A 385 17.51 14.98 9.68
N THR A 386 17.67 13.85 10.35
CA THR A 386 17.72 12.56 9.67
C THR A 386 16.31 12.16 9.23
N SER A 387 16.06 12.16 7.93
CA SER A 387 14.75 11.92 7.32
C SER A 387 14.10 10.64 7.86
N PHE A 388 12.97 10.80 8.53
CA PHE A 388 12.17 9.67 9.04
C PHE A 388 11.49 8.97 7.85
N VAL A 389 12.16 7.99 7.24
CA VAL A 389 11.57 7.17 6.18
C VAL A 389 10.72 6.09 6.83
N SER A 390 9.39 6.17 6.70
CA SER A 390 8.47 5.21 7.31
C SER A 390 8.80 3.76 6.90
N PRO A 391 8.60 2.76 7.78
CA PRO A 391 8.83 1.35 7.43
C PRO A 391 8.03 0.90 6.20
N THR A 392 6.84 1.47 5.99
CA THR A 392 6.02 1.24 4.79
C THR A 392 6.72 1.72 3.54
N LEU A 393 7.29 2.93 3.56
CA LEU A 393 8.03 3.45 2.42
C LEU A 393 9.29 2.62 2.15
N GLN A 394 10.02 2.20 3.19
CA GLN A 394 11.18 1.33 3.02
C GLN A 394 10.80 -0.01 2.36
N ARG A 395 9.70 -0.64 2.75
CA ARG A 395 9.19 -1.86 2.10
C ARG A 395 8.79 -1.62 0.64
N ALA A 396 8.15 -0.49 0.36
CA ALA A 396 7.75 -0.13 -0.99
C ALA A 396 8.96 0.08 -1.90
N ILE A 397 10.00 0.77 -1.42
CA ILE A 397 11.28 0.93 -2.12
C ILE A 397 11.93 -0.44 -2.38
N LYS A 398 11.95 -1.32 -1.37
CA LYS A 398 12.50 -2.69 -1.52
C LYS A 398 11.73 -3.52 -2.55
N LYS A 399 10.40 -3.38 -2.61
CA LYS A 399 9.56 -4.04 -3.61
C LYS A 399 9.83 -3.50 -5.01
N ALA A 400 9.88 -2.18 -5.16
CA ALA A 400 10.24 -1.54 -6.44
C ALA A 400 11.61 -2.02 -6.92
N GLY A 401 12.58 -2.19 -6.01
CA GLY A 401 13.92 -2.68 -6.36
C GLY A 401 14.01 -4.11 -6.90
N ARG A 402 12.89 -4.83 -7.00
CA ARG A 402 12.75 -6.19 -7.57
C ARG A 402 11.69 -6.26 -8.68
N ASP A 403 11.17 -5.13 -9.14
CA ASP A 403 10.12 -5.03 -10.15
C ASP A 403 10.68 -4.46 -11.46
N PHE A 404 10.80 -5.31 -12.48
CA PHE A 404 11.39 -4.98 -13.77
C PHE A 404 10.33 -4.75 -14.85
N ARG A 405 9.05 -4.57 -14.48
CA ARG A 405 7.95 -4.38 -15.45
C ARG A 405 7.96 -3.01 -16.13
N SER A 406 8.26 -1.97 -15.34
CA SER A 406 8.23 -0.57 -15.74
C SER A 406 8.99 0.27 -14.72
N ASP A 407 9.57 1.39 -15.13
CA ASP A 407 10.14 2.39 -14.21
C ASP A 407 9.06 3.20 -13.47
N THR A 408 7.81 3.16 -13.94
CA THR A 408 6.65 3.76 -13.25
C THR A 408 6.25 3.03 -11.96
N VAL A 409 6.88 1.90 -11.64
CA VAL A 409 6.64 1.15 -10.39
C VAL A 409 7.43 1.74 -9.21
N THR A 410 8.32 2.70 -9.48
CA THR A 410 9.06 3.42 -8.43
C THR A 410 8.10 4.10 -7.47
N VAL A 411 8.56 4.27 -6.23
CA VAL A 411 7.82 4.99 -5.20
C VAL A 411 8.61 6.22 -4.73
N PRO A 412 7.96 7.27 -4.21
CA PRO A 412 8.64 8.47 -3.73
C PRO A 412 9.77 8.16 -2.76
N THR A 413 10.96 8.71 -2.96
CA THR A 413 12.07 8.58 -2.00
C THR A 413 11.82 9.44 -0.76
N GLY A 414 12.61 9.27 0.31
CA GLY A 414 12.52 10.11 1.51
C GLY A 414 12.52 11.61 1.21
N PRO A 415 13.47 12.13 0.40
CA PRO A 415 13.48 13.54 -0.02
C PRO A 415 12.23 13.96 -0.82
N VAL A 416 11.75 13.12 -1.74
CA VAL A 416 10.53 13.41 -2.52
C VAL A 416 9.30 13.47 -1.60
N MET A 417 9.19 12.57 -0.63
CA MET A 417 8.12 12.62 0.39
C MET A 417 8.21 13.87 1.25
N GLN A 418 9.41 14.30 1.62
CA GLN A 418 9.58 15.53 2.38
C GLN A 418 9.13 16.75 1.55
N ALA A 419 9.41 16.78 0.25
CA ALA A 419 8.93 17.83 -0.64
C ALA A 419 7.40 17.88 -0.71
N ILE A 420 6.73 16.71 -0.78
CA ILE A 420 5.26 16.61 -0.72
C ILE A 420 4.73 17.20 0.59
N VAL A 421 5.28 16.81 1.73
CA VAL A 421 4.87 17.33 3.05
C VAL A 421 5.07 18.84 3.13
N ASN A 422 6.21 19.35 2.68
CA ASN A 422 6.51 20.80 2.72
C ASN A 422 5.57 21.60 1.83
N ALA A 423 5.18 21.05 0.67
CA ALA A 423 4.24 21.65 -0.25
C ALA A 423 2.77 21.43 0.12
N SER A 424 2.47 20.72 1.22
CA SER A 424 1.10 20.44 1.69
C SER A 424 0.50 21.66 2.42
N THR A 425 0.52 22.82 1.77
CA THR A 425 -0.13 24.06 2.20
C THR A 425 -1.45 24.27 1.43
N PHE A 426 -2.33 25.17 1.90
CA PHE A 426 -3.68 25.43 1.37
C PHE A 426 -3.70 26.13 -0.03
N GLY A 427 -2.81 25.78 -0.96
CA GLY A 427 -2.77 26.36 -2.31
C GLY A 427 -3.77 25.70 -3.29
N ASP A 428 -4.49 26.52 -4.07
CA ASP A 428 -5.38 26.09 -5.15
C ASP A 428 -4.89 26.68 -6.49
N ASN A 429 -4.53 25.80 -7.43
CA ASN A 429 -4.00 26.19 -8.73
C ASN A 429 -5.03 26.92 -9.64
N ILE A 430 -6.29 27.02 -9.25
CA ILE A 430 -7.38 27.60 -10.03
C ILE A 430 -7.92 28.86 -9.36
N TYR A 431 -8.17 28.84 -8.06
CA TYR A 431 -8.78 29.98 -7.36
C TYR A 431 -7.79 31.04 -6.93
N ASP A 432 -6.53 30.69 -6.70
CA ASP A 432 -5.54 31.66 -6.27
C ASP A 432 -5.11 32.53 -7.47
N GLU A 433 -5.08 33.85 -7.29
CA GLU A 433 -4.84 34.86 -8.34
C GLU A 433 -3.49 34.66 -9.06
N GLY A 434 -2.51 34.00 -8.41
CA GLY A 434 -1.20 33.64 -8.98
C GLY A 434 -0.99 32.15 -9.25
N GLY A 435 -1.99 31.30 -9.01
CA GLY A 435 -1.84 29.84 -9.02
C GLY A 435 -0.99 29.31 -7.86
N ASP A 436 -0.73 28.00 -7.87
CA ASP A 436 0.03 27.32 -6.82
C ASP A 436 1.54 27.55 -7.00
N SER A 437 2.23 27.96 -5.93
CA SER A 437 3.65 28.29 -5.95
C SER A 437 4.55 27.11 -6.34
N SER A 438 4.22 25.88 -5.94
CA SER A 438 5.00 24.68 -6.29
C SER A 438 4.79 24.29 -7.75
N VAL A 439 3.59 24.52 -8.30
CA VAL A 439 3.33 24.33 -9.74
C VAL A 439 4.13 25.35 -10.55
N ASN A 440 4.14 26.61 -10.13
CA ASN A 440 4.90 27.66 -10.81
C ASN A 440 6.42 27.37 -10.78
N ALA A 441 6.96 26.97 -9.63
CA ALA A 441 8.37 26.60 -9.47
C ALA A 441 8.79 25.45 -10.41
N LEU A 442 8.00 24.36 -10.44
CA LEU A 442 8.26 23.24 -11.37
C LEU A 442 8.24 23.69 -12.83
N GLN A 443 7.24 24.50 -13.23
CA GLN A 443 7.13 24.97 -14.62
C GLN A 443 8.29 25.89 -15.00
N GLU A 444 8.70 26.80 -14.12
CA GLU A 444 9.85 27.69 -14.34
C GLU A 444 11.16 26.90 -14.47
N LYS A 445 11.37 25.92 -13.58
CA LYS A 445 12.53 25.02 -13.67
C LYS A 445 12.57 24.27 -15.00
N ILE A 446 11.42 23.75 -15.46
CA ILE A 446 11.35 23.06 -16.75
C ILE A 446 11.62 24.03 -17.91
N VAL A 447 11.12 25.27 -17.86
CA VAL A 447 11.46 26.32 -18.84
C VAL A 447 12.98 26.55 -18.89
N GLN A 448 13.63 26.71 -17.74
CA GLN A 448 15.07 26.93 -17.66
C GLN A 448 15.89 25.73 -18.17
N LEU A 449 15.46 24.50 -17.83
CA LEU A 449 16.08 23.27 -18.28
C LEU A 449 15.95 23.11 -19.80
N THR A 450 14.74 23.28 -20.33
CA THR A 450 14.42 22.96 -21.74
C THR A 450 14.71 24.09 -22.73
N GLY A 451 14.83 25.33 -22.26
CA GLY A 451 14.95 26.52 -23.11
C GLY A 451 13.67 26.88 -23.87
N LYS A 452 12.53 26.25 -23.55
CA LYS A 452 11.22 26.59 -24.15
C LYS A 452 10.59 27.79 -23.46
N GLU A 453 9.77 28.54 -24.18
CA GLU A 453 9.19 29.79 -23.67
C GLU A 453 8.24 29.61 -22.48
N ALA A 454 7.51 28.50 -22.45
CA ALA A 454 6.54 28.21 -21.41
C ALA A 454 6.38 26.71 -21.17
N ALA A 455 5.88 26.39 -19.97
CA ALA A 455 5.61 25.03 -19.52
C ALA A 455 4.22 24.93 -18.86
N LEU A 456 3.60 23.76 -18.96
CA LEU A 456 2.30 23.45 -18.37
C LEU A 456 2.31 22.06 -17.71
N PHE A 457 2.17 22.03 -16.39
CA PHE A 457 2.04 20.76 -15.66
C PHE A 457 0.66 20.13 -15.90
N VAL A 458 0.65 18.82 -16.18
CA VAL A 458 -0.54 18.00 -16.42
C VAL A 458 -0.47 16.68 -15.63
N PRO A 459 -1.61 16.11 -15.20
CA PRO A 459 -1.63 14.88 -14.39
C PRO A 459 -1.02 13.61 -15.01
N SER A 460 -0.96 13.48 -16.34
CA SER A 460 -0.44 12.29 -17.00
C SER A 460 0.21 12.57 -18.35
N GLY A 461 1.10 11.67 -18.79
CA GLY A 461 1.72 11.72 -20.12
C GLY A 461 0.71 11.64 -21.26
N THR A 462 -0.26 10.72 -21.17
CA THR A 462 -1.36 10.61 -22.14
C THR A 462 -2.14 11.91 -22.28
N MET A 463 -2.48 12.57 -21.17
CA MET A 463 -3.14 13.87 -21.23
C MET A 463 -2.24 14.91 -21.89
N GLY A 464 -0.95 14.92 -21.56
CA GLY A 464 0.03 15.84 -22.14
C GLY A 464 0.14 15.73 -23.66
N ASN A 465 0.33 14.51 -24.17
CA ASN A 465 0.37 14.23 -25.59
C ASN A 465 -0.94 14.63 -26.28
N GLN A 466 -2.10 14.18 -25.78
CA GLN A 466 -3.38 14.47 -26.41
C GLN A 466 -3.72 15.98 -26.40
N ILE A 467 -3.37 16.71 -25.34
CA ILE A 467 -3.48 18.16 -25.33
C ILE A 467 -2.57 18.77 -26.39
N CYS A 468 -1.33 18.29 -26.53
CA CYS A 468 -0.41 18.83 -27.53
C CYS A 468 -0.94 18.67 -28.95
N LEU A 469 -1.34 17.44 -29.31
CA LEU A 469 -1.90 17.12 -30.62
C LEU A 469 -3.17 17.94 -30.88
N ARG A 470 -4.09 17.99 -29.90
CA ARG A 470 -5.34 18.76 -30.03
C ARG A 470 -5.11 20.26 -30.18
N THR A 471 -4.09 20.80 -29.53
CA THR A 471 -3.80 22.24 -29.52
C THR A 471 -3.30 22.71 -30.88
N HIS A 472 -2.43 21.91 -31.52
CA HIS A 472 -1.92 22.15 -32.88
C HIS A 472 -3.02 22.06 -33.96
N LEU A 473 -4.02 21.20 -33.77
CA LEU A 473 -5.03 20.92 -34.78
C LEU A 473 -6.27 21.81 -34.63
N HIS A 474 -6.60 22.56 -35.68
CA HIS A 474 -7.72 23.51 -35.64
C HIS A 474 -8.99 22.96 -36.30
N GLN A 475 -8.97 22.70 -37.62
CA GLN A 475 -10.13 22.22 -38.38
C GLN A 475 -9.75 21.11 -39.35
N PRO A 476 -10.36 19.90 -39.24
CA PRO A 476 -10.07 18.79 -40.14
C PRO A 476 -10.33 19.17 -41.62
N PRO A 477 -9.78 18.40 -42.59
CA PRO A 477 -9.10 17.11 -42.44
C PRO A 477 -7.63 17.23 -42.00
N HIS A 478 -7.17 16.29 -41.17
CA HIS A 478 -5.79 16.20 -40.71
C HIS A 478 -5.30 14.75 -40.62
N THR A 479 -4.01 14.55 -40.87
CA THR A 479 -3.29 13.35 -40.45
C THR A 479 -2.05 13.71 -39.62
N ILE A 480 -1.71 12.82 -38.70
CA ILE A 480 -0.49 12.88 -37.88
C ILE A 480 0.44 11.78 -38.37
N LEU A 481 1.65 12.14 -38.79
CA LEU A 481 2.67 11.20 -39.21
C LEU A 481 3.51 10.80 -38.00
N LEU A 482 3.65 9.50 -37.75
CA LEU A 482 4.39 8.96 -36.62
C LEU A 482 4.81 7.50 -36.85
N ASP A 483 5.68 6.98 -35.98
CA ASP A 483 6.09 5.56 -36.01
C ASP A 483 4.88 4.67 -35.70
N TYR A 484 4.65 3.59 -36.44
CA TYR A 484 3.49 2.72 -36.23
C TYR A 484 3.39 2.14 -34.80
N ARG A 485 4.48 2.15 -34.03
CA ARG A 485 4.57 1.70 -32.63
C ARG A 485 4.36 2.82 -31.61
N ALA A 486 4.23 4.07 -32.05
CA ALA A 486 4.26 5.23 -31.17
C ALA A 486 3.18 5.17 -30.08
N HIS A 487 3.54 5.60 -28.88
CA HIS A 487 2.70 5.53 -27.69
C HIS A 487 1.36 6.22 -27.88
N VAL A 488 1.38 7.43 -28.46
CA VAL A 488 0.18 8.24 -28.74
C VAL A 488 -0.84 7.54 -29.65
N GLN A 489 -0.42 6.55 -30.44
CA GLN A 489 -1.30 5.71 -31.25
C GLN A 489 -1.68 4.41 -30.52
N CYS A 490 -0.69 3.63 -30.08
CA CYS A 490 -0.91 2.26 -29.64
C CYS A 490 -1.39 2.15 -28.19
N TRP A 491 -1.01 3.07 -27.31
CA TRP A 491 -1.16 2.95 -25.85
C TRP A 491 -2.11 4.00 -25.25
N GLU A 492 -2.65 4.89 -26.07
CA GLU A 492 -3.60 5.94 -25.67
C GLU A 492 -5.03 5.64 -26.15
N THR A 493 -5.35 4.35 -26.37
CA THR A 493 -6.71 3.83 -26.61
C THR A 493 -7.42 4.51 -27.79
N GLY A 494 -6.70 4.82 -28.87
CA GLY A 494 -7.28 5.48 -30.04
C GLY A 494 -7.78 6.90 -29.77
N ALA A 495 -7.19 7.62 -28.83
CA ALA A 495 -7.60 8.97 -28.45
C ALA A 495 -7.47 10.00 -29.59
N ILE A 496 -6.51 9.85 -30.50
CA ILE A 496 -6.25 10.79 -31.61
C ILE A 496 -7.51 11.10 -32.44
N PRO A 497 -8.21 10.12 -33.04
CA PRO A 497 -9.41 10.40 -33.83
C PRO A 497 -10.55 10.99 -33.00
N VAL A 498 -10.71 10.57 -31.75
CA VAL A 498 -11.81 11.03 -30.88
C VAL A 498 -11.60 12.46 -30.40
N LEU A 499 -10.39 12.77 -29.93
CA LEU A 499 -10.09 14.02 -29.26
C LEU A 499 -9.60 15.09 -30.25
N SER A 500 -8.80 14.69 -31.23
CA SER A 500 -8.10 15.60 -32.15
C SER A 500 -8.68 15.65 -33.56
N GLN A 501 -9.69 14.83 -33.86
CA GLN A 501 -10.34 14.74 -35.19
C GLN A 501 -9.30 14.53 -36.32
N ALA A 502 -8.27 13.74 -36.04
CA ALA A 502 -7.21 13.43 -36.97
C ALA A 502 -7.10 11.94 -37.21
N THR A 503 -6.72 11.59 -38.43
CA THR A 503 -6.24 10.25 -38.75
C THR A 503 -4.75 10.14 -38.45
N VAL A 504 -4.19 8.93 -38.59
CA VAL A 504 -2.77 8.69 -38.36
C VAL A 504 -2.15 8.07 -39.61
N THR A 505 -1.00 8.60 -40.01
CA THR A 505 -0.11 8.00 -41.00
C THR A 505 1.00 7.28 -40.24
N GLY A 506 0.75 6.00 -39.93
CA GLY A 506 1.72 5.14 -39.24
C GLY A 506 2.82 4.67 -40.20
N VAL A 507 4.08 4.85 -39.80
CA VAL A 507 5.25 4.54 -40.62
C VAL A 507 6.11 3.49 -39.93
N GLU A 508 6.49 2.44 -40.66
CA GLU A 508 7.48 1.47 -40.22
C GLU A 508 8.88 1.96 -40.62
N PRO A 509 9.80 2.16 -39.66
CA PRO A 509 11.12 2.69 -39.96
C PRO A 509 11.95 1.68 -40.76
N LYS A 510 12.57 2.12 -41.86
CA LYS A 510 13.41 1.27 -42.71
C LYS A 510 14.60 0.63 -41.96
N ASN A 511 15.10 1.29 -40.92
CA ASN A 511 16.20 0.77 -40.09
C ASN A 511 15.75 -0.17 -38.96
N GLY A 512 14.44 -0.36 -38.77
CA GLY A 512 13.83 -1.18 -37.70
C GLY A 512 13.85 -0.58 -36.29
N VAL A 513 14.55 0.55 -36.08
CA VAL A 513 14.81 1.15 -34.77
C VAL A 513 13.95 2.40 -34.56
N HIS A 514 14.10 3.42 -35.41
CA HIS A 514 13.45 4.72 -35.30
C HIS A 514 13.28 5.38 -36.67
N LEU A 515 12.33 6.32 -36.80
CA LEU A 515 12.10 7.03 -38.05
C LEU A 515 13.30 7.87 -38.49
N THR A 516 13.65 7.76 -39.76
CA THR A 516 14.67 8.59 -40.42
C THR A 516 14.03 9.65 -41.32
N LEU A 517 14.85 10.57 -41.86
CA LEU A 517 14.37 11.57 -42.82
C LEU A 517 13.66 10.94 -44.02
N ASP A 518 14.21 9.87 -44.59
CA ASP A 518 13.62 9.21 -45.76
C ASP A 518 12.25 8.60 -45.45
N ASP A 519 12.07 8.04 -44.25
CA ASP A 519 10.79 7.49 -43.81
C ASP A 519 9.70 8.58 -43.72
N VAL A 520 10.07 9.75 -43.20
CA VAL A 520 9.14 10.89 -43.05
C VAL A 520 8.86 11.53 -44.40
N LYS A 521 9.90 11.79 -45.20
CA LYS A 521 9.80 12.45 -46.51
C LYS A 521 8.88 11.72 -47.47
N ASP A 522 8.93 10.39 -47.48
CA ASP A 522 8.11 9.55 -48.36
C ASP A 522 6.62 9.52 -47.97
N ARG A 523 6.27 10.00 -46.76
CA ARG A 523 4.93 9.82 -46.16
C ARG A 523 4.20 11.11 -45.82
N ILE A 524 4.83 12.27 -45.98
CA ILE A 524 4.13 13.56 -45.83
C ILE A 524 3.09 13.71 -46.94
N VAL A 525 1.84 13.93 -46.54
CA VAL A 525 0.74 14.29 -47.43
C VAL A 525 0.63 15.81 -47.52
N GLN A 526 0.91 16.37 -48.70
CA GLN A 526 0.80 17.80 -48.98
C GLN A 526 -0.67 18.24 -49.12
N GLU A 527 -0.94 19.54 -48.97
CA GLU A 527 -2.30 20.09 -48.96
C GLU A 527 -3.05 20.05 -50.29
N ASP A 528 -2.33 19.99 -51.41
CA ASP A 528 -2.92 19.93 -52.76
C ASP A 528 -3.46 18.54 -53.11
N ASN A 529 -3.12 17.51 -52.31
CA ASN A 529 -3.62 16.16 -52.48
C ASN A 529 -4.99 15.98 -51.81
N PHE A 530 -6.08 16.16 -52.57
CA PHE A 530 -7.45 16.04 -52.04
C PHE A 530 -7.90 14.60 -51.74
N HIS A 531 -7.13 13.58 -52.14
CA HIS A 531 -7.48 12.17 -51.90
C HIS A 531 -7.21 11.74 -50.46
N PHE A 532 -6.28 12.40 -49.77
CA PHE A 532 -5.83 12.03 -48.43
C PHE A 532 -5.80 13.26 -47.51
N PRO A 533 -6.05 13.10 -46.21
CA PRO A 533 -5.93 14.21 -45.26
C PRO A 533 -4.48 14.71 -45.18
N PRO A 534 -4.24 16.04 -45.21
CA PRO A 534 -2.89 16.60 -45.19
C PRO A 534 -2.19 16.37 -43.85
N THR A 535 -0.87 16.16 -43.91
CA THR A 535 -0.04 16.01 -42.70
C THR A 535 0.09 17.35 -42.01
N ARG A 536 -0.33 17.41 -40.73
CA ARG A 536 -0.25 18.63 -39.91
C ARG A 536 0.69 18.54 -38.72
N ILE A 537 1.00 17.32 -38.32
CA ILE A 537 1.93 17.07 -37.23
C ILE A 537 2.82 15.90 -37.65
N VAL A 538 4.12 16.06 -37.44
CA VAL A 538 5.05 14.94 -37.34
C VAL A 538 5.34 14.73 -35.85
N SER A 539 4.90 13.59 -35.32
CA SER A 539 5.03 13.25 -33.91
C SER A 539 6.11 12.18 -33.76
N LEU A 540 7.22 12.54 -33.12
CA LEU A 540 8.31 11.61 -32.82
C LEU A 540 8.28 11.22 -31.34
N GLU A 541 8.86 10.07 -30.99
CA GLU A 541 8.93 9.58 -29.62
C GLU A 541 10.40 9.34 -29.24
N ASN A 542 10.82 9.79 -28.06
CA ASN A 542 12.13 9.46 -27.51
C ASN A 542 12.05 9.20 -25.99
N THR A 543 12.36 7.99 -25.51
CA THR A 543 12.73 6.77 -26.26
C THR A 543 11.52 6.01 -26.79
N LEU A 544 11.66 5.29 -27.91
CA LEU A 544 10.68 4.30 -28.38
C LEU A 544 11.12 2.89 -27.98
N SER A 545 10.43 2.27 -27.02
CA SER A 545 10.79 0.95 -26.45
C SER A 545 12.26 0.84 -26.01
N GLY A 546 12.81 1.92 -25.43
CA GLY A 546 14.21 2.01 -24.98
C GLY A 546 15.22 2.40 -26.06
N SER A 547 14.81 2.43 -27.33
CA SER A 547 15.64 2.91 -28.44
C SER A 547 15.62 4.43 -28.51
N ILE A 548 16.79 5.00 -28.79
CA ILE A 548 17.01 6.44 -28.89
C ILE A 548 16.75 6.87 -30.33
N LEU A 549 16.00 7.96 -30.51
CA LEU A 549 16.03 8.75 -31.73
C LEU A 549 17.20 9.73 -31.62
N PRO A 550 18.29 9.56 -32.39
CA PRO A 550 19.47 10.41 -32.27
C PRO A 550 19.17 11.87 -32.61
N LEU A 551 19.87 12.81 -31.98
CA LEU A 551 19.74 14.25 -32.25
C LEU A 551 19.94 14.59 -33.73
N LYS A 552 20.91 13.91 -34.37
CA LYS A 552 21.20 14.09 -35.80
C LYS A 552 19.94 13.87 -36.65
N ASP A 553 19.27 12.74 -36.45
CA ASP A 553 18.11 12.35 -37.25
C ASP A 553 16.88 13.20 -36.91
N ALA A 554 16.68 13.53 -35.63
CA ALA A 554 15.63 14.45 -35.21
C ALA A 554 15.79 15.84 -35.85
N ARG A 555 17.03 16.33 -35.98
CA ARG A 555 17.36 17.61 -36.60
C ARG A 555 17.16 17.57 -38.11
N GLU A 556 17.59 16.51 -38.78
CA GLU A 556 17.36 16.31 -40.22
C GLU A 556 15.87 16.28 -40.56
N ILE A 557 15.07 15.53 -39.79
CA ILE A 557 13.60 15.49 -39.93
C ILE A 557 13.01 16.87 -39.69
N SER A 558 13.37 17.54 -38.59
CA SER A 558 12.82 18.86 -38.25
C SER A 558 13.10 19.91 -39.33
N ASN A 559 14.34 19.96 -39.81
CA ASN A 559 14.74 20.88 -40.88
C ASN A 559 13.94 20.64 -42.16
N TYR A 560 13.76 19.36 -42.53
CA TYR A 560 12.95 19.02 -43.70
C TYR A 560 11.47 19.38 -43.52
N VAL A 561 10.86 19.00 -42.40
CA VAL A 561 9.43 19.29 -42.12
C VAL A 561 9.17 20.79 -42.15
N ARG A 562 10.06 21.61 -41.58
CA ARG A 562 9.99 23.07 -41.63
C ARG A 562 10.16 23.65 -43.04
N SER A 563 10.80 22.91 -43.95
CA SER A 563 10.97 23.31 -45.35
C SER A 563 9.79 22.93 -46.26
N VAL A 564 8.88 22.07 -45.80
CA VAL A 564 7.71 21.65 -46.60
C VAL A 564 6.80 22.85 -46.82
N PRO A 565 6.47 23.18 -48.09
CA PRO A 565 5.62 24.33 -48.38
C PRO A 565 4.19 24.07 -47.89
N VAL A 566 3.65 25.06 -47.19
CA VAL A 566 2.22 25.16 -46.84
C VAL A 566 1.65 26.48 -47.38
N PRO A 567 0.37 26.52 -47.79
CA PRO A 567 -0.30 27.75 -48.20
C PRO A 567 -0.15 28.87 -47.15
N ALA A 568 0.00 30.11 -47.61
CA ALA A 568 0.31 31.26 -46.74
C ALA A 568 -0.72 31.53 -45.63
N ASN A 569 -1.95 31.02 -45.76
CA ASN A 569 -3.02 31.14 -44.76
C ASN A 569 -3.10 29.95 -43.79
N ARG A 570 -2.12 29.03 -43.83
CA ARG A 570 -2.07 27.83 -43.00
C ARG A 570 -0.87 27.86 -42.08
N THR A 571 -1.01 27.22 -40.92
CA THR A 571 0.10 27.01 -40.00
C THR A 571 1.07 25.98 -40.60
N PRO A 572 2.39 26.15 -40.44
CA PRO A 572 3.39 25.14 -40.75
C PRO A 572 3.06 23.77 -40.12
N ILE A 573 3.61 22.71 -40.70
CA ILE A 573 3.52 21.36 -40.12
C ILE A 573 4.27 21.39 -38.79
N ALA A 574 3.60 21.04 -37.70
CA ALA A 574 4.18 21.09 -36.37
C ALA A 574 5.04 19.85 -36.09
N MET A 575 6.15 20.07 -35.41
CA MET A 575 6.97 19.02 -34.82
C MET A 575 6.58 18.81 -33.36
N HIS A 576 6.07 17.62 -33.02
CA HIS A 576 5.76 17.24 -31.64
C HIS A 576 6.66 16.10 -31.16
N LEU A 577 7.09 16.16 -29.90
CA LEU A 577 7.82 15.09 -29.23
C LEU A 577 7.00 14.48 -28.08
N ASP A 578 6.73 13.18 -28.19
CA ASP A 578 6.45 12.35 -27.02
C ASP A 578 7.77 12.08 -26.29
N GLY A 579 8.01 12.87 -25.25
CA GLY A 579 9.22 12.82 -24.42
C GLY A 579 9.05 11.92 -23.21
N ALA A 580 8.36 10.79 -23.36
CA ALA A 580 8.15 9.79 -22.32
C ALA A 580 9.40 9.48 -21.47
N ARG A 581 10.56 9.36 -22.11
CA ARG A 581 11.85 9.09 -21.47
C ARG A 581 12.95 9.94 -22.09
N LEU A 582 12.64 11.20 -22.41
CA LEU A 582 13.59 12.08 -23.08
C LEU A 582 14.89 12.21 -22.28
N PHE A 583 14.78 12.34 -20.96
CA PHE A 583 15.93 12.44 -20.06
C PHE A 583 16.84 11.21 -20.13
N ASP A 584 16.30 10.00 -20.27
CA ASP A 584 17.10 8.80 -20.51
C ASP A 584 17.82 8.87 -21.86
N GLY A 585 17.11 9.25 -22.93
CA GLY A 585 17.65 9.34 -24.28
C GLY A 585 18.82 10.33 -24.40
N ILE A 586 18.63 11.57 -23.93
CA ILE A 586 19.69 12.59 -23.99
C ILE A 586 20.88 12.26 -23.09
N THR A 587 20.64 11.60 -21.94
CA THR A 587 21.71 11.19 -21.02
C THR A 587 22.55 10.08 -21.65
N ALA A 588 21.89 9.12 -22.31
CA ALA A 588 22.57 8.03 -23.00
C ALA A 588 23.34 8.49 -24.25
N GLU A 589 22.81 9.46 -25.00
CA GLU A 589 23.49 10.06 -26.15
C GLU A 589 24.58 11.07 -25.74
N GLY A 590 24.48 11.64 -24.53
CA GLY A 590 25.45 12.61 -23.99
C GLY A 590 25.27 14.02 -24.56
N ILE A 591 24.03 14.46 -24.76
CA ILE A 591 23.67 15.73 -25.41
C ILE A 591 22.85 16.65 -24.50
N ASP A 592 22.82 17.95 -24.82
CA ASP A 592 22.00 18.93 -24.10
C ASP A 592 20.52 18.81 -24.50
N ILE A 593 19.63 18.90 -23.52
CA ILE A 593 18.18 18.86 -23.72
C ILE A 593 17.69 20.02 -24.61
N LYS A 594 18.33 21.19 -24.53
CA LYS A 594 17.97 22.39 -25.31
C LYS A 594 18.21 22.16 -26.79
N ASP A 595 19.33 21.54 -27.14
CA ASP A 595 19.67 21.20 -28.53
C ASP A 595 18.67 20.21 -29.11
N TYR A 596 18.24 19.24 -28.30
CA TYR A 596 17.25 18.25 -28.71
C TYR A 596 15.86 18.86 -28.87
N LEU A 597 15.39 19.62 -27.87
CA LEU A 597 14.08 20.25 -27.90
C LEU A 597 13.99 21.40 -28.91
N ALA A 598 15.10 21.98 -29.36
CA ALA A 598 15.11 22.94 -30.47
C ALA A 598 14.55 22.34 -31.78
N CYS A 599 14.59 21.01 -31.94
CA CYS A 599 14.03 20.32 -33.10
C CYS A 599 12.49 20.27 -33.09
N PHE A 600 11.83 20.58 -31.97
CA PHE A 600 10.39 20.38 -31.78
C PHE A 600 9.69 21.69 -31.45
N ASP A 601 8.47 21.88 -31.94
CA ASP A 601 7.66 23.03 -31.53
C ASP A 601 7.09 22.79 -30.13
N THR A 602 6.65 21.57 -29.85
CA THR A 602 6.13 21.18 -28.53
C THR A 602 6.60 19.81 -28.10
N ALA A 603 6.69 19.58 -26.80
CA ALA A 603 6.98 18.27 -26.24
C ALA A 603 6.14 17.99 -24.99
N SER A 604 5.82 16.71 -24.75
CA SER A 604 5.32 16.25 -23.45
C SER A 604 6.41 15.48 -22.71
N LEU A 605 6.86 16.02 -21.58
CA LEU A 605 7.96 15.47 -20.78
C LEU A 605 7.41 14.71 -19.58
N CYS A 606 7.38 13.39 -19.66
CA CYS A 606 6.86 12.56 -18.57
C CYS A 606 7.81 12.60 -17.36
N LEU A 607 7.25 12.86 -16.18
CA LEU A 607 8.03 12.90 -14.92
C LEU A 607 7.88 11.60 -14.11
N SER A 608 6.89 10.77 -14.44
CA SER A 608 6.57 9.54 -13.70
C SER A 608 7.29 8.27 -14.16
N LYS A 609 8.15 8.39 -15.18
CA LYS A 609 8.96 7.27 -15.74
C LYS A 609 10.35 7.28 -15.11
N GLY A 610 11.44 7.34 -15.88
CA GLY A 610 12.83 7.29 -15.37
C GLY A 610 13.14 8.30 -14.25
N ILE A 611 12.45 9.43 -14.21
CA ILE A 611 12.58 10.46 -13.15
C ILE A 611 11.95 10.02 -11.81
N GLY A 612 10.96 9.14 -11.81
CA GLY A 612 10.38 8.56 -10.59
C GLY A 612 9.46 9.50 -9.79
N ALA A 613 8.88 10.53 -10.42
CA ALA A 613 7.81 11.29 -9.80
C ALA A 613 6.54 10.40 -9.64
N PRO A 614 5.71 10.58 -8.60
CA PRO A 614 4.53 9.74 -8.40
C PRO A 614 3.52 9.82 -9.55
N MET A 615 3.41 10.97 -10.21
CA MET A 615 2.54 11.21 -11.36
C MET A 615 3.02 12.43 -12.15
N GLY A 616 2.37 12.68 -13.29
CA GLY A 616 2.52 13.94 -14.01
C GLY A 616 3.41 13.90 -15.25
N SER A 617 3.19 14.90 -16.09
CA SER A 617 3.99 15.27 -17.25
C SER A 617 3.99 16.79 -17.37
N VAL A 618 4.95 17.35 -18.11
CA VAL A 618 5.00 18.78 -18.39
C VAL A 618 4.99 19.00 -19.90
N ILE A 619 4.01 19.75 -20.39
CA ILE A 619 3.99 20.22 -21.77
C ILE A 619 4.90 21.44 -21.86
N VAL A 620 5.77 21.49 -22.86
CA VAL A 620 6.61 22.65 -23.16
C VAL A 620 6.41 23.12 -24.60
N GLY A 621 6.50 24.43 -24.82
CA GLY A 621 6.31 25.03 -26.15
C GLY A 621 6.25 26.57 -26.12
N PRO A 622 5.83 27.19 -27.23
CA PRO A 622 5.63 28.65 -27.31
C PRO A 622 4.57 29.13 -26.31
N LYS A 623 4.70 30.38 -25.86
CA LYS A 623 3.79 30.94 -24.85
C LYS A 623 2.33 30.94 -25.30
N GLU A 624 2.06 31.30 -26.55
CA GLU A 624 0.71 31.30 -27.13
C GLU A 624 0.10 29.89 -27.20
N PHE A 625 0.93 28.88 -27.51
CA PHE A 625 0.51 27.48 -27.51
C PHE A 625 0.09 27.03 -26.11
N ILE A 626 0.90 27.34 -25.09
CA ILE A 626 0.61 26.97 -23.69
C ILE A 626 -0.67 27.66 -23.19
N GLN A 627 -0.90 28.93 -23.54
CA GLN A 627 -2.15 29.62 -23.20
C GLN A 627 -3.38 28.91 -23.76
N ARG A 628 -3.30 28.40 -24.99
CA ARG A 628 -4.37 27.59 -25.58
C ARG A 628 -4.49 26.22 -24.91
N ALA A 629 -3.36 25.56 -24.60
CA ALA A 629 -3.31 24.26 -23.97
C ALA A 629 -3.99 24.22 -22.57
N ILE A 630 -3.98 25.34 -21.83
CA ILE A 630 -4.67 25.45 -20.53
C ILE A 630 -6.18 25.16 -20.65
N TRP A 631 -6.83 25.59 -21.73
CA TRP A 631 -8.24 25.32 -21.99
C TRP A 631 -8.50 23.82 -22.15
N PHE A 632 -7.67 23.15 -22.96
CA PHE A 632 -7.79 21.70 -23.17
C PHE A 632 -7.42 20.91 -21.90
N ARG A 633 -6.46 21.39 -21.10
CA ARG A 633 -6.19 20.83 -19.77
C ARG A 633 -7.44 20.86 -18.90
N LYS A 634 -8.19 21.96 -18.90
CA LYS A 634 -9.47 22.05 -18.16
C LYS A 634 -10.50 21.08 -18.72
N MET A 635 -10.68 21.05 -20.05
CA MET A 635 -11.65 20.16 -20.72
C MET A 635 -11.38 18.69 -20.48
N PHE A 636 -10.11 18.29 -20.41
CA PHE A 636 -9.71 16.89 -20.22
C PHE A 636 -9.65 16.50 -18.74
N GLY A 637 -10.14 17.35 -17.82
CA GLY A 637 -10.18 17.08 -16.39
C GLY A 637 -8.84 17.28 -15.66
N GLY A 638 -7.84 17.86 -16.33
CA GLY A 638 -6.50 18.08 -15.80
C GLY A 638 -6.31 19.32 -14.92
N ALA A 639 -7.36 20.13 -14.75
CA ALA A 639 -7.34 21.26 -13.83
C ALA A 639 -7.78 20.82 -12.42
N THR A 640 -6.90 20.10 -11.73
CA THR A 640 -7.08 19.67 -10.34
C THR A 640 -6.72 20.80 -9.36
N ARG A 641 -7.36 20.83 -8.18
CA ARG A 641 -7.24 21.96 -7.23
C ARG A 641 -5.85 22.05 -6.58
N GLN A 642 -5.47 21.05 -5.80
CA GLN A 642 -4.24 21.06 -4.99
C GLN A 642 -3.09 20.33 -5.71
N MET A 643 -2.67 20.84 -6.88
CA MET A 643 -1.58 20.23 -7.65
C MET A 643 -0.19 20.45 -7.05
N GLY A 644 -0.02 21.42 -6.14
CA GLY A 644 1.28 21.81 -5.60
C GLY A 644 2.08 20.67 -5.00
N MET A 645 1.43 19.79 -4.23
CA MET A 645 2.06 18.60 -3.65
C MET A 645 2.70 17.69 -4.71
N MET A 646 2.03 17.46 -5.83
CA MET A 646 2.54 16.60 -6.90
C MET A 646 3.59 17.33 -7.74
N ALA A 647 3.46 18.64 -7.92
CA ALA A 647 4.47 19.46 -8.59
C ALA A 647 5.80 19.49 -7.79
N ALA A 648 5.72 19.68 -6.47
CA ALA A 648 6.89 19.61 -5.59
C ALA A 648 7.53 18.21 -5.58
N ALA A 649 6.72 17.15 -5.64
CA ALA A 649 7.23 15.79 -5.77
C ALA A 649 8.02 15.60 -7.08
N ALA A 650 7.47 16.10 -8.18
CA ALA A 650 8.09 16.07 -9.50
C ALA A 650 9.40 16.88 -9.53
N GLU A 651 9.40 18.07 -8.95
CA GLU A 651 10.57 18.92 -8.84
C GLU A 651 11.70 18.26 -8.04
N ALA A 652 11.38 17.69 -6.88
CA ALA A 652 12.34 16.97 -6.04
C ALA A 652 12.85 15.69 -6.73
N ALA A 653 11.99 14.99 -7.48
CA ALA A 653 12.40 13.83 -8.25
C ALA A 653 13.40 14.21 -9.36
N LEU A 654 13.22 15.36 -10.02
CA LEU A 654 14.21 15.89 -10.95
C LEU A 654 15.55 16.15 -10.26
N ASP A 655 15.57 16.73 -9.06
CA ASP A 655 16.84 17.00 -8.36
C ASP A 655 17.56 15.74 -7.90
N HIS A 656 16.82 14.75 -7.39
CA HIS A 656 17.41 13.60 -6.72
C HIS A 656 17.60 12.38 -7.63
N ASN A 657 16.74 12.19 -8.62
CA ASN A 657 16.72 10.96 -9.41
C ASN A 657 17.30 11.15 -10.83
N LEU A 658 17.15 12.34 -11.45
CA LEU A 658 17.75 12.62 -12.76
C LEU A 658 19.28 12.37 -12.78
N PRO A 659 20.06 12.80 -11.76
CA PRO A 659 21.51 12.51 -11.74
C PRO A 659 21.87 11.02 -11.63
N GLN A 660 20.90 10.15 -11.33
CA GLN A 660 21.13 8.71 -11.19
C GLN A 660 20.96 7.93 -12.51
N LEU A 661 20.44 8.56 -13.57
CA LEU A 661 20.23 7.88 -14.86
C LEU A 661 21.49 7.21 -15.43
N PRO A 662 22.70 7.83 -15.40
CA PRO A 662 23.91 7.17 -15.89
C PRO A 662 24.23 5.86 -15.17
N ARG A 663 23.99 5.80 -13.85
CA ARG A 663 24.14 4.58 -13.05
C ARG A 663 23.13 3.51 -13.48
N VAL A 664 21.87 3.89 -13.71
CA VAL A 664 20.81 2.97 -14.16
C VAL A 664 21.14 2.41 -15.54
N HIS A 665 21.62 3.24 -16.47
CA HIS A 665 22.03 2.79 -17.81
C HIS A 665 23.24 1.86 -17.75
N ALA A 666 24.22 2.13 -16.89
CA ALA A 666 25.34 1.23 -16.65
C ALA A 666 24.88 -0.13 -16.09
N LEU A 667 23.91 -0.13 -15.18
CA LEU A 667 23.32 -1.34 -14.63
C LEU A 667 22.62 -2.19 -15.71
N ALA A 668 21.78 -1.56 -16.55
CA ALA A 668 21.09 -2.24 -17.65
C ALA A 668 22.09 -2.83 -18.66
N ARG A 669 23.14 -2.08 -19.03
CA ARG A 669 24.20 -2.59 -19.93
C ARG A 669 24.95 -3.79 -19.34
N ARG A 670 25.34 -3.72 -18.07
CA ARG A 670 26.01 -4.84 -17.37
C ARG A 670 25.16 -6.11 -17.37
N VAL A 671 23.86 -5.98 -17.13
CA VAL A 671 22.94 -7.12 -17.13
C VAL A 671 22.71 -7.65 -18.56
N ALA A 672 22.63 -6.76 -19.55
CA ALA A 672 22.52 -7.15 -20.95
C ALA A 672 23.76 -7.93 -21.45
N GLU A 673 24.96 -7.53 -21.04
CA GLU A 673 26.21 -8.25 -21.33
C GLU A 673 26.21 -9.65 -20.70
N PHE A 674 25.74 -9.79 -19.46
CA PHE A 674 25.56 -11.09 -18.82
C PHE A 674 24.59 -11.97 -19.61
N PHE A 675 23.42 -11.45 -20.00
CA PHE A 675 22.43 -12.20 -20.78
C PHE A 675 22.97 -12.68 -22.12
N ARG A 676 23.71 -11.83 -22.84
CA ARG A 676 24.39 -12.25 -24.08
C ARG A 676 25.42 -13.36 -23.80
N GLY A 677 26.18 -13.24 -22.71
CA GLY A 677 27.19 -14.22 -22.32
C GLY A 677 26.63 -15.61 -22.01
N ILE A 678 25.37 -15.70 -21.57
CA ILE A 678 24.68 -16.97 -21.27
C ILE A 678 23.75 -17.43 -22.41
N GLY A 679 23.74 -16.75 -23.56
CA GLY A 679 23.04 -17.18 -24.78
C GLY A 679 21.72 -16.48 -25.10
N TYR A 680 21.30 -15.44 -24.37
CA TYR A 680 20.12 -14.66 -24.74
C TYR A 680 20.37 -13.71 -25.91
N GLU A 681 19.41 -13.68 -26.83
CA GLU A 681 19.35 -12.69 -27.90
C GLU A 681 18.51 -11.48 -27.51
N LEU A 682 18.96 -10.29 -27.90
CA LEU A 682 18.27 -9.03 -27.60
C LEU A 682 17.64 -8.46 -28.87
N LEU A 683 16.38 -8.08 -28.78
CA LEU A 683 15.60 -7.52 -29.90
C LEU A 683 16.07 -6.12 -30.30
N LEU A 684 16.53 -5.33 -29.32
CA LEU A 684 16.94 -3.94 -29.51
C LEU A 684 18.29 -3.66 -28.82
N PRO A 685 19.06 -2.67 -29.31
CA PRO A 685 20.23 -2.17 -28.60
C PRO A 685 19.89 -1.65 -27.20
N VAL A 686 20.75 -1.93 -26.22
CA VAL A 686 20.60 -1.49 -24.82
C VAL A 686 21.37 -0.20 -24.62
N SER A 687 20.73 0.92 -24.99
CA SER A 687 21.33 2.26 -24.87
C SER A 687 20.91 2.99 -23.59
N THR A 688 19.74 2.65 -23.03
CA THR A 688 19.13 3.36 -21.88
C THR A 688 18.88 2.40 -20.71
N ASN A 689 17.68 2.41 -20.13
CA ASN A 689 17.30 1.65 -18.95
C ASN A 689 16.49 0.38 -19.25
N MET A 690 16.45 -0.08 -20.51
CA MET A 690 15.63 -1.23 -20.91
C MET A 690 16.43 -2.31 -21.63
N ILE A 691 16.06 -3.56 -21.38
CA ILE A 691 16.49 -4.74 -22.12
C ILE A 691 15.22 -5.38 -22.72
N VAL A 692 15.26 -5.72 -24.00
CA VAL A 692 14.19 -6.46 -24.66
C VAL A 692 14.77 -7.75 -25.20
N LEU A 693 14.38 -8.88 -24.63
CA LEU A 693 14.80 -10.21 -25.09
C LEU A 693 14.02 -10.59 -26.35
N ASP A 694 14.71 -11.14 -27.36
CA ASP A 694 14.06 -11.67 -28.56
C ASP A 694 13.53 -13.09 -28.31
N LEU A 695 12.48 -13.17 -27.50
CA LEU A 695 11.86 -14.43 -27.10
C LEU A 695 11.36 -15.23 -28.30
N LYS A 696 10.91 -14.55 -29.36
CA LYS A 696 10.41 -15.20 -30.57
C LYS A 696 11.55 -15.91 -31.30
N LYS A 697 12.69 -15.24 -31.49
CA LYS A 697 13.86 -15.85 -32.13
C LYS A 697 14.41 -17.01 -31.30
N MET A 698 14.37 -16.88 -29.98
CA MET A 698 14.77 -17.93 -29.05
C MET A 698 13.74 -19.07 -28.90
N SER A 699 12.55 -18.94 -29.49
CA SER A 699 11.43 -19.89 -29.30
C SER A 699 11.08 -20.13 -27.83
N ILE A 700 11.25 -19.12 -26.98
CA ILE A 700 10.90 -19.17 -25.55
C ILE A 700 9.55 -18.48 -25.35
N ASP A 701 8.63 -19.15 -24.66
CA ASP A 701 7.37 -18.53 -24.23
C ASP A 701 7.64 -17.52 -23.09
N GLY A 702 7.16 -16.30 -23.25
CA GLY A 702 7.32 -15.24 -22.24
C GLY A 702 6.65 -15.54 -20.90
N GLU A 703 5.62 -16.40 -20.85
CA GLU A 703 5.06 -16.86 -19.58
C GLU A 703 6.03 -17.78 -18.82
N VAL A 704 6.89 -18.53 -19.53
CA VAL A 704 7.94 -19.33 -18.91
C VAL A 704 8.97 -18.42 -18.26
N VAL A 705 9.41 -17.38 -18.97
CA VAL A 705 10.31 -16.34 -18.44
C VAL A 705 9.71 -15.70 -17.18
N ALA A 706 8.45 -15.27 -17.25
CA ALA A 706 7.76 -14.66 -16.11
C ALA A 706 7.62 -15.64 -14.93
N GLY A 707 7.37 -16.93 -15.20
CA GLY A 707 7.29 -17.98 -14.20
C GLY A 707 8.61 -18.19 -13.45
N TYR A 708 9.74 -18.26 -14.16
CA TYR A 708 11.07 -18.37 -13.53
C TYR A 708 11.37 -17.14 -12.68
N CYS A 709 11.20 -15.94 -13.22
CA CYS A 709 11.40 -14.69 -12.47
C CYS A 709 10.53 -14.62 -11.20
N ARG A 710 9.27 -15.08 -11.26
CA ARG A 710 8.35 -15.10 -10.11
C ARG A 710 8.84 -16.02 -8.98
N ARG A 711 9.43 -17.18 -9.31
CA ARG A 711 10.02 -18.09 -8.30
C ARG A 711 11.17 -17.44 -7.54
N HIS A 712 11.88 -16.53 -8.18
CA HIS A 712 12.97 -15.75 -7.59
C HIS A 712 12.50 -14.47 -6.88
N GLY A 713 11.17 -14.24 -6.81
CA GLY A 713 10.58 -13.09 -6.13
C GLY A 713 10.62 -11.80 -6.95
N LEU A 714 10.66 -11.91 -8.27
CA LEU A 714 10.73 -10.79 -9.21
C LEU A 714 9.39 -10.60 -9.94
N ALA A 715 9.13 -9.37 -10.36
CA ALA A 715 8.01 -9.05 -11.25
C ALA A 715 8.52 -8.63 -12.63
N VAL A 716 8.03 -9.29 -13.67
CA VAL A 716 8.33 -9.01 -15.09
C VAL A 716 7.04 -9.16 -15.91
N PHE A 717 6.97 -8.55 -17.09
CA PHE A 717 5.92 -8.85 -18.07
C PHE A 717 6.33 -10.05 -18.93
N PRO A 718 5.36 -10.85 -19.43
CA PRO A 718 5.63 -12.03 -20.24
C PRO A 718 5.97 -11.69 -21.71
N ASN A 719 6.63 -10.56 -21.96
CA ASN A 719 6.94 -10.06 -23.30
C ASN A 719 8.44 -9.83 -23.52
N GLY A 720 9.29 -10.30 -22.61
CA GLY A 720 10.75 -10.15 -22.70
C GLY A 720 11.27 -8.75 -22.40
N ARG A 721 10.40 -7.78 -22.09
CA ARG A 721 10.82 -6.42 -21.72
C ARG A 721 11.14 -6.33 -20.23
N LEU A 722 12.36 -5.91 -19.94
CA LEU A 722 12.90 -5.70 -18.60
C LEU A 722 13.31 -4.24 -18.46
N VAL A 723 12.81 -3.56 -17.43
CA VAL A 723 13.02 -2.13 -17.21
C VAL A 723 13.75 -1.91 -15.89
N PHE A 724 14.80 -1.11 -15.93
CA PHE A 724 15.65 -0.73 -14.80
C PHE A 724 15.33 0.73 -14.41
N HIS A 725 15.52 1.07 -13.14
CA HIS A 725 15.22 2.40 -12.61
C HIS A 725 16.10 2.70 -11.39
N HIS A 726 16.06 3.93 -10.90
CA HIS A 726 16.92 4.40 -9.81
C HIS A 726 16.77 3.64 -8.48
N GLN A 727 15.71 2.85 -8.33
CA GLN A 727 15.47 1.98 -7.15
C GLN A 727 15.80 0.52 -7.41
N THR A 728 16.16 0.12 -8.63
CA THR A 728 16.57 -1.27 -8.92
C THR A 728 17.75 -1.66 -8.03
N SER A 729 17.55 -2.73 -7.26
CA SER A 729 18.52 -3.16 -6.25
C SER A 729 19.48 -4.20 -6.80
N GLU A 730 20.70 -4.27 -6.25
CA GLU A 730 21.67 -5.32 -6.60
C GLU A 730 21.10 -6.73 -6.32
N ASP A 731 20.39 -6.92 -5.20
CA ASP A 731 19.69 -8.19 -4.91
C ASP A 731 18.62 -8.52 -5.97
N GLY A 732 17.88 -7.53 -6.45
CA GLY A 732 16.94 -7.72 -7.56
C GLY A 732 17.65 -8.14 -8.85
N VAL A 733 18.81 -7.57 -9.14
CA VAL A 733 19.63 -7.92 -10.32
C VAL A 733 20.23 -9.32 -10.20
N SER A 734 20.83 -9.68 -9.06
CA SER A 734 21.37 -11.02 -8.83
C SER A 734 20.31 -12.09 -9.03
N ARG A 735 19.12 -11.90 -8.44
CA ARG A 735 17.98 -12.79 -8.62
C ARG A 735 17.52 -12.89 -10.06
N LEU A 736 17.55 -11.79 -10.82
CA LEU A 736 17.15 -11.79 -12.22
C LEU A 736 18.15 -12.58 -13.08
N GLN A 737 19.45 -12.40 -12.82
CA GLN A 737 20.51 -13.16 -13.46
C GLN A 737 20.41 -14.66 -13.15
N GLU A 738 20.18 -15.02 -11.89
CA GLU A 738 19.94 -16.40 -11.46
C GLU A 738 18.70 -17.00 -12.14
N ALA A 739 17.59 -16.27 -12.19
CA ALA A 739 16.34 -16.76 -12.78
C ALA A 739 16.48 -17.06 -14.28
N LEU A 740 17.14 -16.18 -15.04
CA LEU A 740 17.33 -16.38 -16.47
C LEU A 740 18.45 -17.37 -16.79
N PHE A 741 19.48 -17.46 -15.95
CA PHE A 741 20.47 -18.52 -16.04
C PHE A 741 19.83 -19.90 -15.83
N GLU A 742 19.00 -20.07 -14.80
CA GLU A 742 18.28 -21.33 -14.55
C GLU A 742 17.35 -21.71 -15.72
N LEU A 743 16.77 -20.72 -16.40
CA LEU A 743 15.88 -20.97 -17.54
C LEU A 743 16.67 -21.52 -18.73
N ILE A 744 17.79 -20.89 -19.09
CA ILE A 744 18.57 -21.26 -20.28
C ILE A 744 19.49 -22.47 -20.07
N ASP A 745 19.81 -22.81 -18.83
CA ASP A 745 20.54 -24.05 -18.51
C ASP A 745 19.64 -25.30 -18.66
N ARG A 746 18.32 -25.12 -18.54
CA ARG A 746 17.32 -26.21 -18.57
C ARG A 746 16.59 -26.37 -19.89
N HIS A 747 16.76 -25.44 -20.83
CA HIS A 747 16.08 -25.35 -22.12
C HIS A 747 17.07 -24.91 -23.19
#